data_AF-A0A6J4PDD3-F1
#
_entry.id   AF-A0A6J4PDD3-F1
#
_cell.length_a   1.000
_cell.length_b   1.000
_cell.length_c   1.000
_cell.angle_alpha   90.00
_cell.angle_beta   90.00
_cell.angle_gamma   90.00
#
_symmetry.space_group_name_H-M   'P 1'
#
loop_
_entity.id
_entity.type
_entity.pdbx_description
1 polymer ?
#
loop_
_entity_poly.entity_id
_entity_poly.type
_entity_poly.pdbx_seq_one_letter_code
_entity_poly.pdbx_strand_id
1 'polypeptide(L)'
;MIKDVAELFAAEGEGARSILERLKEGAPDALDLALSANLPKGQRKRLRYAKNRVFPLLLRLEDDGERGAALDDAAEAMKLGKKILRGAFERFEEENLPERAGEETEEDLAPEPGTERHGRAMELLERPDILERAAEDLERLDHVGEWIPKQLALVCAVSARAGHPIQPSTHAESSTGKNYLWDKVLSLAPDEMVIRRTAISAKALYRTGESLKGKVLYLQEHVGSEAADFTFRVMQSDGKLVYESTEQGPDGAFRTVKHEKEGPLVIVQTTTESRLFEENETRVFPIYLDESAEQTGRIIESTLRQAAIGEVHGEEIEVMLETWHDAVRVLEPANAIVPYAERIEVPTHKVRIRRDVPRLLSVIRVIAWLHQRTRKRDAAGRILTTEDDFRKALELVSESLNRAWKSLSPKEEEVLELVRSLPDAKRQNGFLRSELKPPSGMQGRRVQETLRALSESGHLNSDGRKGPQGYRYTMPDKTQELGLGISLRPQRDGGEEGSLEPDESAPDDSRRSGTEDEPEEDEPEENERGEVLRGSAREDERAAETPDLREEEANARTREGDAEGLPTDEEVDHLAGLTEVGWFRAVTSWHTTEGGQAAADSGEDPVAHWLRDNIGIYTRDQYPYLTDFYEVSPWVGTSEDILNSGAGDGGERVEPPAAWPSTPEEMDARLKRIIPAMQQQIQRFFDPGLDLWHEEAGIPFGKGSDGPRNDAHLHAELWKNENTAEKLWVFVALKPGWSPPDREIEEAVCHYALTGQGGGSASRLRTDDSGWDDEDPNDLDIFDMND
;
A
#
# COMPACT_ATOMS: atom_id res chain seq x y z
N MET A 1 -17.62 -38.85 54.51
CA MET A 1 -16.82 -38.59 53.29
C MET A 1 -17.39 -37.29 52.75
N ILE A 2 -16.70 -36.18 52.96
CA ILE A 2 -17.12 -34.85 52.52
C ILE A 2 -16.98 -34.86 50.99
N LYS A 3 -18.09 -34.65 50.28
CA LYS A 3 -18.16 -34.85 48.82
C LYS A 3 -17.85 -33.58 48.03
N ASP A 4 -18.03 -32.41 48.63
CA ASP A 4 -17.80 -31.13 47.97
C ASP A 4 -17.35 -30.02 48.93
N VAL A 5 -17.01 -28.87 48.35
CA VAL A 5 -16.50 -27.69 49.05
C VAL A 5 -17.57 -27.08 49.98
N ALA A 6 -18.86 -27.20 49.63
CA ALA A 6 -19.95 -26.68 50.44
C ALA A 6 -20.12 -27.50 51.73
N GLU A 7 -20.04 -28.83 51.64
CA GLU A 7 -20.02 -29.73 52.79
C GLU A 7 -18.78 -29.51 53.68
N LEU A 8 -17.63 -29.15 53.08
CA LEU A 8 -16.41 -28.83 53.83
C LEU A 8 -16.54 -27.53 54.62
N PHE A 9 -17.10 -26.48 54.02
CA PHE A 9 -17.38 -25.22 54.72
C PHE A 9 -18.46 -25.37 55.78
N ALA A 10 -19.47 -26.22 55.55
CA ALA A 10 -20.49 -26.52 56.55
C ALA A 10 -19.94 -27.29 57.76
N ALA A 11 -18.90 -28.11 57.56
CA ALA A 11 -18.28 -28.90 58.62
C ALA A 11 -17.19 -28.16 59.41
N GLU A 12 -16.36 -27.37 58.73
CA GLU A 12 -15.11 -26.80 59.29
C GLU A 12 -15.11 -25.26 59.36
N GLY A 13 -16.18 -24.59 58.88
CA GLY A 13 -16.31 -23.13 58.93
C GLY A 13 -15.15 -22.39 58.26
N GLU A 14 -14.58 -21.38 58.93
CA GLU A 14 -13.40 -20.65 58.42
C GLU A 14 -12.14 -21.53 58.32
N GLY A 15 -12.06 -22.63 59.09
CA GLY A 15 -10.98 -23.62 59.00
C GLY A 15 -10.93 -24.32 57.64
N ALA A 16 -12.05 -24.36 56.91
CA ALA A 16 -12.11 -24.89 55.55
C ALA A 16 -11.20 -24.12 54.58
N ARG A 17 -11.00 -22.80 54.77
CA ARG A 17 -10.07 -22.01 53.93
C ARG A 17 -8.62 -22.47 54.07
N SER A 18 -8.18 -22.76 55.29
CA SER A 18 -6.83 -23.31 55.57
C SER A 18 -6.64 -24.70 54.96
N ILE A 19 -7.71 -25.50 54.93
CA ILE A 19 -7.69 -26.85 54.34
C ILE A 19 -7.67 -26.76 52.81
N LEU A 20 -8.46 -25.86 52.22
CA LEU A 20 -8.50 -25.61 50.79
C LEU A 20 -7.20 -25.02 50.26
N GLU A 21 -6.57 -24.09 50.97
CA GLU A 21 -5.25 -23.56 50.60
C GLU A 21 -4.17 -24.65 50.66
N ARG A 22 -4.17 -25.52 51.68
CA ARG A 22 -3.26 -26.69 51.70
C ARG A 22 -3.55 -27.70 50.57
N LEU A 23 -4.80 -27.87 50.19
CA LEU A 23 -5.18 -28.74 49.07
C LEU A 23 -4.80 -28.11 47.72
N LYS A 24 -4.83 -26.78 47.62
CA LYS A 24 -4.37 -26.01 46.46
C LYS A 24 -2.85 -26.04 46.32
N GLU A 25 -2.10 -25.93 47.42
CA GLU A 25 -0.65 -26.14 47.47
C GLU A 25 -0.23 -27.59 47.11
N GLY A 26 -1.12 -28.56 47.36
CA GLY A 26 -0.92 -29.98 47.04
C GLY A 26 -1.55 -30.45 45.73
N ALA A 27 -2.28 -29.59 45.03
CA ALA A 27 -2.94 -29.94 43.78
C ALA A 27 -1.88 -30.11 42.68
N PRO A 28 -1.89 -31.21 41.91
CA PRO A 28 -1.00 -31.33 40.76
C PRO A 28 -1.34 -30.20 39.77
N ASP A 29 -0.35 -29.35 39.52
CA ASP A 29 -0.37 -28.28 38.51
C ASP A 29 -0.86 -28.86 37.17
N ALA A 30 -1.75 -28.14 36.49
CA ALA A 30 -2.28 -28.54 35.19
C ALA A 30 -1.14 -28.76 34.17
N LEU A 31 -0.02 -28.05 34.34
CA LEU A 31 1.21 -28.24 33.59
C LEU A 31 1.96 -29.53 34.00
N ASP A 32 1.98 -29.89 35.29
CA ASP A 32 2.50 -31.18 35.75
C ASP A 32 1.66 -32.31 35.12
N LEU A 33 0.35 -32.16 34.95
CA LEU A 33 -0.50 -33.16 34.27
C LEU A 33 -0.22 -33.24 32.76
N ALA A 34 -0.05 -32.10 32.09
CA ALA A 34 0.21 -32.01 30.65
C ALA A 34 1.62 -32.47 30.24
N LEU A 35 2.63 -32.22 31.10
CA LEU A 35 4.02 -32.65 30.87
C LEU A 35 4.30 -34.07 31.40
N SER A 36 3.52 -34.60 32.36
CA SER A 36 3.83 -35.87 33.04
C SER A 36 3.32 -37.14 32.37
N ALA A 37 2.48 -37.06 31.33
CA ALA A 37 1.83 -38.24 30.76
C ALA A 37 2.82 -39.33 30.30
N ASN A 38 4.06 -38.98 29.93
CA ASN A 38 5.04 -39.93 29.37
C ASN A 38 6.47 -39.92 29.98
N LEU A 39 6.76 -39.14 31.03
CA LEU A 39 8.13 -39.02 31.58
C LEU A 39 8.43 -39.95 32.79
N PRO A 40 9.62 -40.58 32.89
CA PRO A 40 10.04 -41.37 34.06
C PRO A 40 10.07 -40.56 35.37
N LYS A 41 9.74 -41.21 36.51
CA LYS A 41 9.68 -40.58 37.85
C LYS A 41 10.94 -39.76 38.22
N GLY A 42 12.12 -40.20 37.79
CA GLY A 42 13.38 -39.50 38.05
C GLY A 42 13.54 -38.17 37.28
N GLN A 43 13.03 -38.10 36.05
CA GLN A 43 13.07 -36.89 35.23
C GLN A 43 12.04 -35.86 35.69
N ARG A 44 10.86 -36.30 36.15
CA ARG A 44 9.83 -35.42 36.75
C ARG A 44 10.38 -34.59 37.92
N LYS A 45 11.16 -35.21 38.80
CA LYS A 45 11.78 -34.52 39.94
C LYS A 45 12.77 -33.44 39.50
N ARG A 46 13.52 -33.70 38.42
CA ARG A 46 14.50 -32.74 37.88
C ARG A 46 13.85 -31.61 37.11
N LEU A 47 12.78 -31.90 36.35
CA LEU A 47 12.00 -30.88 35.67
C LEU A 47 11.32 -29.93 36.66
N ARG A 48 10.77 -30.47 37.76
CA ARG A 48 10.23 -29.65 38.86
C ARG A 48 11.30 -28.79 39.53
N TYR A 49 12.51 -29.33 39.69
CA TYR A 49 13.64 -28.54 40.20
C TYR A 49 14.04 -27.43 39.21
N ALA A 50 14.05 -27.70 37.90
CA ALA A 50 14.31 -26.68 36.88
C ALA A 50 13.26 -25.57 36.90
N LYS A 51 11.96 -25.91 36.91
CA LYS A 51 10.84 -24.96 37.04
C LYS A 51 11.02 -24.02 38.24
N ASN A 52 11.35 -24.57 39.41
CA ASN A 52 11.35 -23.80 40.64
C ASN A 52 12.66 -23.05 40.94
N ARG A 53 13.78 -23.41 40.29
CA ARG A 53 15.11 -22.90 40.66
C ARG A 53 15.96 -22.41 39.49
N VAL A 54 15.79 -22.97 38.30
CA VAL A 54 16.63 -22.65 37.14
C VAL A 54 15.92 -21.68 36.21
N PHE A 55 14.66 -21.95 35.86
CA PHE A 55 13.92 -21.09 34.94
C PHE A 55 13.79 -19.63 35.41
N PRO A 56 13.54 -19.34 36.71
CA PRO A 56 13.53 -17.94 37.20
C PRO A 56 14.89 -17.23 37.07
N LEU A 57 16.00 -17.97 37.03
CA LEU A 57 17.33 -17.39 36.86
C LEU A 57 17.64 -17.16 35.38
N LEU A 58 17.15 -18.03 34.49
CA LEU A 58 17.28 -17.87 33.04
C LEU A 58 16.49 -16.67 32.51
N LEU A 59 15.32 -16.38 33.08
CA LEU A 59 14.53 -15.17 32.74
C LEU A 59 15.23 -13.85 33.11
N ARG A 60 16.34 -13.87 33.84
CA ARG A 60 17.14 -12.66 34.15
C ARG A 60 18.17 -12.33 33.08
N LEU A 61 18.36 -13.21 32.09
CA LEU A 61 19.30 -13.00 30.99
C LEU A 61 18.59 -12.23 29.87
N GLU A 62 19.05 -11.03 29.57
CA GLU A 62 18.43 -10.15 28.55
C GLU A 62 18.64 -10.66 27.12
N ASP A 63 19.77 -11.34 26.85
CA ASP A 63 20.08 -11.88 25.52
C ASP A 63 19.49 -13.28 25.31
N ASP A 64 18.73 -13.44 24.23
CA ASP A 64 18.06 -14.71 23.88
C ASP A 64 19.05 -15.82 23.48
N GLY A 65 20.20 -15.44 22.92
CA GLY A 65 21.28 -16.37 22.59
C GLY A 65 21.95 -16.95 23.84
N GLU A 66 22.28 -16.09 24.80
CA GLU A 66 22.82 -16.48 26.11
C GLU A 66 21.82 -17.31 26.92
N ARG A 67 20.54 -16.91 26.90
CA ARG A 67 19.45 -17.66 27.54
C ARG A 67 19.31 -19.05 26.94
N GLY A 68 19.35 -19.14 25.61
CA GLY A 68 19.32 -20.41 24.87
C GLY A 68 20.50 -21.33 25.19
N ALA A 69 21.71 -20.77 25.28
CA ALA A 69 22.93 -21.52 25.63
C ALA A 69 22.88 -22.03 27.09
N ALA A 70 22.50 -21.16 28.03
CA ALA A 70 22.40 -21.52 29.45
C ALA A 70 21.30 -22.57 29.71
N LEU A 71 20.21 -22.53 28.92
CA LEU A 71 19.16 -23.55 28.97
C LEU A 71 19.64 -24.91 28.47
N ASP A 72 20.45 -24.94 27.42
CA ASP A 72 21.07 -26.15 26.89
C ASP A 72 22.08 -26.77 27.88
N ASP A 73 22.90 -25.93 28.53
CA ASP A 73 23.83 -26.34 29.59
C ASP A 73 23.08 -26.89 30.81
N ALA A 74 21.98 -26.24 31.20
CA ALA A 74 21.11 -26.72 32.28
C ALA A 74 20.49 -28.09 31.95
N ALA A 75 20.08 -28.31 30.69
CA ALA A 75 19.56 -29.60 30.25
C ALA A 75 20.62 -30.71 30.38
N GLU A 76 21.86 -30.43 29.98
CA GLU A 76 22.97 -31.37 30.07
C GLU A 76 23.33 -31.69 31.52
N ALA A 77 23.49 -30.66 32.38
CA ALA A 77 23.80 -30.82 33.79
C ALA A 77 22.73 -31.63 34.54
N MET A 78 21.45 -31.46 34.16
CA MET A 78 20.33 -32.20 34.74
C MET A 78 20.06 -33.56 34.09
N LYS A 79 20.81 -33.91 33.03
CA LYS A 79 20.56 -35.10 32.19
C LYS A 79 19.10 -35.19 31.77
N LEU A 80 18.56 -34.06 31.31
CA LEU A 80 17.24 -33.91 30.68
C LEU A 80 17.44 -33.73 29.18
N GLY A 81 16.47 -34.15 28.37
CA GLY A 81 16.53 -33.88 26.93
C GLY A 81 16.40 -32.38 26.67
N LYS A 82 17.27 -31.81 25.84
CA LYS A 82 17.25 -30.38 25.47
C LYS A 82 15.86 -29.92 25.03
N LYS A 83 15.21 -30.69 24.15
CA LYS A 83 13.84 -30.42 23.67
C LYS A 83 12.80 -30.40 24.80
N ILE A 84 12.95 -31.27 25.81
CA ILE A 84 12.02 -31.35 26.96
C ILE A 84 12.19 -30.13 27.86
N LEU A 85 13.43 -29.75 28.16
CA LEU A 85 13.70 -28.60 29.02
C LEU A 85 13.32 -27.29 28.31
N ARG A 86 13.59 -27.19 27.01
CA ARG A 86 13.22 -26.04 26.18
C ARG A 86 11.71 -25.85 26.09
N GLY A 87 10.95 -26.89 25.72
CA GLY A 87 9.48 -26.80 25.70
C GLY A 87 8.81 -26.67 27.08
N ALA A 88 9.54 -26.92 28.16
CA ALA A 88 9.08 -26.63 29.52
C ALA A 88 9.46 -25.22 29.97
N PHE A 89 10.58 -24.68 29.48
CA PHE A 89 10.99 -23.29 29.69
C PHE A 89 10.10 -22.35 28.91
N GLU A 90 9.79 -22.63 27.63
CA GLU A 90 8.85 -21.86 26.82
C GLU A 90 7.48 -21.76 27.50
N ARG A 91 6.93 -22.86 28.01
CA ARG A 91 5.67 -22.83 28.76
C ARG A 91 5.78 -22.15 30.12
N PHE A 92 6.94 -22.25 30.77
CA PHE A 92 7.20 -21.48 31.99
C PHE A 92 7.32 -20.00 31.69
N GLU A 93 7.91 -19.63 30.56
CA GLU A 93 8.02 -18.27 30.04
C GLU A 93 6.67 -17.75 29.55
N GLU A 94 5.75 -18.60 29.07
CA GLU A 94 4.35 -18.24 28.81
C GLU A 94 3.56 -18.03 30.11
N GLU A 95 3.78 -18.86 31.14
CA GLU A 95 3.11 -18.78 32.45
C GLU A 95 3.70 -17.70 33.38
N ASN A 96 4.99 -17.37 33.21
CA ASN A 96 5.76 -16.40 34.00
C ASN A 96 6.29 -15.27 33.11
N LEU A 97 5.79 -15.18 31.89
CA LEU A 97 5.68 -13.93 31.15
C LEU A 97 5.12 -13.00 32.22
N PRO A 98 5.81 -11.89 32.53
CA PRO A 98 5.24 -10.98 33.49
C PRO A 98 3.80 -10.78 33.05
N GLU A 99 2.82 -11.13 33.92
CA GLU A 99 1.62 -10.31 34.02
C GLU A 99 2.20 -8.91 33.99
N ARG A 100 2.04 -8.28 32.81
CA ARG A 100 2.83 -7.15 32.33
C ARG A 100 3.20 -6.33 33.55
N ALA A 101 4.49 -6.25 33.91
CA ALA A 101 4.93 -5.23 34.84
C ALA A 101 4.30 -3.96 34.29
N GLY A 102 3.27 -3.45 34.97
CA GLY A 102 2.08 -2.87 34.33
C GLY A 102 2.34 -2.43 32.90
N GLU A 103 1.64 -2.98 31.92
CA GLU A 103 1.14 -2.01 30.95
C GLU A 103 0.30 -1.10 31.82
N GLU A 104 0.93 -0.03 32.29
CA GLU A 104 0.23 1.16 32.67
C GLU A 104 -0.63 1.40 31.44
N THR A 105 -1.92 1.09 31.59
CA THR A 105 -2.91 1.32 30.55
C THR A 105 -2.71 2.78 30.11
N GLU A 106 -3.07 3.19 28.88
CA GLU A 106 -2.99 4.64 28.55
C GLU A 106 -3.68 5.51 29.63
N GLU A 107 -4.69 4.94 30.31
CA GLU A 107 -5.37 5.51 31.48
C GLU A 107 -4.49 5.67 32.73
N ASP A 108 -3.51 4.79 32.97
CA ASP A 108 -2.58 4.87 34.12
C ASP A 108 -1.44 5.88 33.87
N LEU A 109 -1.06 6.12 32.60
CA LEU A 109 -0.04 7.11 32.22
C LEU A 109 -0.59 8.54 32.13
N ALA A 110 -1.91 8.68 31.91
CA ALA A 110 -2.57 9.96 31.81
C ALA A 110 -2.51 10.72 33.15
N PRO A 111 -2.25 12.03 33.15
CA PRO A 111 -2.19 12.79 34.39
C PRO A 111 -3.57 12.87 35.06
N GLU A 112 -3.60 12.54 36.35
CA GLU A 112 -4.82 12.60 37.16
C GLU A 112 -5.40 14.03 37.20
N PRO A 113 -6.73 14.18 37.11
CA PRO A 113 -7.39 15.49 37.22
C PRO A 113 -7.02 16.23 38.51
N GLY A 114 -6.66 17.51 38.38
CA GLY A 114 -6.28 18.37 39.51
C GLY A 114 -4.78 18.38 39.85
N THR A 115 -3.96 17.57 39.17
CA THR A 115 -2.50 17.68 39.22
C THR A 115 -2.00 18.87 38.38
N GLU A 116 -0.80 19.37 38.68
CA GLU A 116 -0.14 20.42 37.87
C GLU A 116 0.06 19.98 36.42
N ARG A 117 0.48 18.72 36.25
CA ARG A 117 0.65 18.04 34.96
C ARG A 117 -0.63 18.09 34.12
N HIS A 118 -1.77 17.72 34.72
CA HIS A 118 -3.08 17.83 34.09
C HIS A 118 -3.46 19.29 33.78
N GLY A 119 -3.15 20.23 34.68
CA GLY A 119 -3.40 21.66 34.47
C GLY A 119 -2.69 22.21 33.23
N ARG A 120 -1.39 21.93 33.07
CA ARG A 120 -0.60 22.35 31.89
C ARG A 120 -1.14 21.74 30.59
N ALA A 121 -1.50 20.45 30.63
CA ALA A 121 -2.09 19.75 29.49
C ALA A 121 -3.42 20.39 29.05
N MET A 122 -4.31 20.70 30.00
CA MET A 122 -5.59 21.34 29.73
C MET A 122 -5.42 22.76 29.19
N GLU A 123 -4.49 23.55 29.76
CA GLU A 123 -4.18 24.88 29.25
C GLU A 123 -3.71 24.85 27.79
N LEU A 124 -2.89 23.86 27.42
CA LEU A 124 -2.47 23.66 26.03
C LEU A 124 -3.66 23.29 25.12
N LEU A 125 -4.54 22.37 25.56
CA LEU A 125 -5.71 21.93 24.79
C LEU A 125 -6.80 23.00 24.62
N GLU A 126 -6.85 24.00 25.49
CA GLU A 126 -7.79 25.11 25.40
C GLU A 126 -7.33 26.21 24.42
N ARG A 127 -6.09 26.13 23.93
CA ARG A 127 -5.56 27.12 22.98
C ARG A 127 -6.26 27.02 21.61
N PRO A 128 -6.73 28.16 21.05
CA PRO A 128 -7.26 28.19 19.68
C PRO A 128 -6.17 28.08 18.62
N ASP A 129 -4.91 28.34 18.99
CA ASP A 129 -3.71 28.33 18.14
C ASP A 129 -2.79 27.15 18.48
N ILE A 130 -3.36 26.00 18.87
CA ILE A 130 -2.59 24.83 19.34
C ILE A 130 -1.60 24.30 18.28
N LEU A 131 -1.94 24.41 16.99
CA LEU A 131 -1.07 23.98 15.89
C LEU A 131 0.10 24.96 15.69
N GLU A 132 -0.16 26.26 15.77
CA GLU A 132 0.87 27.30 15.78
C GLU A 132 1.81 27.08 16.96
N ARG A 133 1.26 26.84 18.15
CA ARG A 133 2.04 26.52 19.34
C ARG A 133 2.92 25.29 19.15
N ALA A 134 2.44 24.25 18.47
CA ALA A 134 3.27 23.09 18.14
C ALA A 134 4.43 23.47 17.21
N ALA A 135 4.18 24.31 16.21
CA ALA A 135 5.22 24.75 15.28
C ALA A 135 6.32 25.59 15.97
N GLU A 136 5.94 26.41 16.96
CA GLU A 136 6.85 27.15 17.84
C GLU A 136 7.66 26.22 18.74
N ASP A 137 7.01 25.26 19.39
CA ASP A 137 7.68 24.29 20.27
C ASP A 137 8.64 23.40 19.46
N LEU A 138 8.32 23.05 18.21
CA LEU A 138 9.24 22.38 17.29
C LEU A 138 10.44 23.25 16.90
N GLU A 139 10.27 24.58 16.83
CA GLU A 139 11.37 25.51 16.60
C GLU A 139 12.31 25.59 17.82
N ARG A 140 11.77 25.45 19.04
CA ARG A 140 12.56 25.28 20.27
C ARG A 140 13.30 23.95 20.33
N LEU A 141 12.83 22.95 19.59
CA LEU A 141 13.52 21.68 19.35
C LEU A 141 14.45 21.75 18.12
N ASP A 142 14.84 22.95 17.70
CA ASP A 142 15.80 23.24 16.62
C ASP A 142 15.31 22.95 15.20
N HIS A 143 14.02 22.67 15.02
CA HIS A 143 13.44 22.59 13.68
C HIS A 143 13.11 24.00 13.16
N VAL A 144 14.05 24.63 12.46
CA VAL A 144 13.91 26.03 11.99
C VAL A 144 12.96 26.12 10.79
N GLY A 145 12.08 27.13 10.78
CA GLY A 145 11.17 27.37 9.65
C GLY A 145 10.07 26.31 9.49
N GLU A 146 9.66 26.03 8.24
CA GLU A 146 8.70 24.96 7.88
C GLU A 146 7.38 24.97 8.66
N TRP A 147 6.78 26.16 8.79
CA TRP A 147 5.62 26.37 9.65
C TRP A 147 4.43 25.47 9.30
N ILE A 148 4.02 25.44 8.03
CA ILE A 148 2.89 24.64 7.55
C ILE A 148 3.21 23.13 7.58
N PRO A 149 4.36 22.65 7.06
CA PRO A 149 4.71 21.23 7.14
C PRO A 149 4.75 20.66 8.56
N LYS A 150 5.26 21.42 9.54
CA LYS A 150 5.23 21.00 10.96
C LYS A 150 3.81 20.75 11.47
N GLN A 151 2.91 21.69 11.22
CA GLN A 151 1.52 21.59 11.66
C GLN A 151 0.81 20.42 11.00
N LEU A 152 0.98 20.27 9.68
CA LEU A 152 0.38 19.18 8.93
C LEU A 152 0.95 17.82 9.38
N ALA A 153 2.26 17.72 9.63
CA ALA A 153 2.88 16.50 10.13
C ALA A 153 2.34 16.11 11.52
N LEU A 154 2.15 17.07 12.42
CA LEU A 154 1.51 16.81 13.73
C LEU A 154 0.07 16.31 13.55
N VAL A 155 -0.71 16.96 12.68
CA VAL A 155 -2.09 16.51 12.36
C VAL A 155 -2.08 15.07 11.85
N CYS A 156 -1.17 14.73 10.94
CA CYS A 156 -1.01 13.34 10.46
C CYS A 156 -0.62 12.40 11.61
N ALA A 157 0.33 12.78 12.48
CA ALA A 157 0.77 11.93 13.59
C ALA A 157 -0.38 11.57 14.54
N VAL A 158 -1.24 12.52 14.90
CA VAL A 158 -2.34 12.28 15.85
C VAL A 158 -3.61 11.69 15.20
N SER A 159 -3.64 11.60 13.86
CA SER A 159 -4.85 11.28 13.11
C SER A 159 -5.41 9.87 13.36
N ALA A 160 -4.54 8.87 13.62
CA ALA A 160 -4.97 7.53 14.00
C ALA A 160 -5.75 7.54 15.33
N ARG A 161 -5.29 8.33 16.31
CA ARG A 161 -5.94 8.46 17.63
C ARG A 161 -7.27 9.20 17.54
N ALA A 162 -7.41 10.10 16.58
CA ALA A 162 -8.68 10.74 16.20
C ALA A 162 -9.64 9.82 15.42
N GLY A 163 -9.25 8.59 15.08
CA GLY A 163 -10.06 7.65 14.30
C GLY A 163 -10.13 7.96 12.80
N HIS A 164 -9.31 8.88 12.31
CA HIS A 164 -9.29 9.31 10.90
C HIS A 164 -7.84 9.31 10.38
N PRO A 165 -7.19 8.14 10.26
CA PRO A 165 -5.77 8.06 9.93
C PRO A 165 -5.47 8.72 8.58
N ILE A 166 -4.47 9.60 8.58
CA ILE A 166 -3.95 10.30 7.41
C ILE A 166 -2.53 9.81 7.21
N GLN A 167 -2.29 9.08 6.12
CA GLN A 167 -0.98 8.50 5.82
C GLN A 167 -0.09 9.57 5.18
N PRO A 168 0.98 10.04 5.81
CA PRO A 168 1.83 11.06 5.22
C PRO A 168 2.86 10.45 4.25
N SER A 169 3.26 11.22 3.25
CA SER A 169 4.46 10.98 2.44
C SER A 169 5.28 12.26 2.40
N THR A 170 6.56 12.19 2.76
CA THR A 170 7.42 13.38 2.79
C THR A 170 8.29 13.46 1.55
N HIS A 171 8.05 14.49 0.73
CA HIS A 171 8.73 14.73 -0.54
C HIS A 171 9.75 15.85 -0.38
N ALA A 172 11.01 15.50 -0.60
CA ALA A 172 12.17 16.40 -0.66
C ALA A 172 13.37 15.65 -1.26
N GLU A 173 14.42 16.34 -1.66
CA GLU A 173 15.72 15.76 -1.95
C GLU A 173 16.32 15.06 -0.72
N SER A 174 17.34 14.24 -0.96
CA SER A 174 18.11 13.67 0.14
C SER A 174 18.77 14.79 0.93
N SER A 175 18.85 14.63 2.26
CA SER A 175 19.44 15.61 3.19
C SER A 175 18.64 16.90 3.45
N THR A 176 17.42 17.06 2.93
CA THR A 176 16.54 18.21 3.23
C THR A 176 15.94 18.16 4.65
N GLY A 177 16.10 17.05 5.38
CA GLY A 177 15.64 16.93 6.77
C GLY A 177 14.31 16.22 6.97
N LYS A 178 13.94 15.26 6.10
CA LYS A 178 12.71 14.46 6.26
C LYS A 178 12.65 13.71 7.59
N ASN A 179 13.71 12.98 7.92
CA ASN A 179 13.81 12.25 9.18
C ASN A 179 13.81 13.24 10.34
N TYR A 180 14.51 14.37 10.18
CA TYR A 180 14.55 15.42 11.17
C TYR A 180 13.17 16.01 11.48
N LEU A 181 12.33 16.26 10.47
CA LEU A 181 10.94 16.68 10.69
C LEU A 181 10.18 15.67 11.54
N TRP A 182 10.19 14.40 11.16
CA TRP A 182 9.43 13.35 11.85
C TRP A 182 9.97 13.03 13.23
N ASP A 183 11.28 13.02 13.44
CA ASP A 183 11.90 12.84 14.75
C ASP A 183 11.43 13.94 15.72
N LYS A 184 11.39 15.20 15.27
CA LYS A 184 10.94 16.33 16.09
C LYS A 184 9.44 16.31 16.30
N VAL A 185 8.64 16.13 15.26
CA VAL A 185 7.16 16.07 15.37
C VAL A 185 6.72 14.92 16.28
N LEU A 186 7.29 13.73 16.10
CA LEU A 186 6.94 12.56 16.89
C LEU A 186 7.49 12.63 18.32
N SER A 187 8.39 13.56 18.65
CA SER A 187 8.78 13.81 20.04
C SER A 187 7.68 14.50 20.85
N LEU A 188 6.75 15.21 20.19
CA LEU A 188 5.55 15.79 20.84
C LEU A 188 4.47 14.74 21.11
N ALA A 189 4.54 13.56 20.49
CA ALA A 189 3.64 12.46 20.76
C ALA A 189 4.17 11.62 21.95
N PRO A 190 3.30 11.05 22.78
CA PRO A 190 3.71 10.11 23.82
C PRO A 190 4.52 8.94 23.25
N ASP A 191 5.54 8.49 23.97
CA ASP A 191 6.43 7.41 23.50
C ASP A 191 5.65 6.11 23.19
N GLU A 192 4.63 5.79 23.98
CA GLU A 192 3.78 4.62 23.79
C GLU A 192 2.95 4.65 22.50
N MET A 193 2.74 5.84 21.92
CA MET A 193 2.01 6.06 20.67
C MET A 193 2.89 5.82 19.44
N VAL A 194 4.22 5.81 19.58
CA VAL A 194 5.15 5.79 18.45
C VAL A 194 5.99 4.51 18.41
N ILE A 195 5.73 3.67 17.41
CA ILE A 195 6.50 2.47 17.12
C ILE A 195 7.62 2.84 16.13
N ARG A 196 8.85 2.93 16.61
CA ARG A 196 10.02 3.22 15.75
C ARG A 196 10.67 1.93 15.28
N ARG A 197 10.90 1.80 13.97
CA ARG A 197 11.64 0.68 13.37
C ARG A 197 12.54 1.19 12.24
N THR A 198 13.71 0.57 12.11
CA THR A 198 14.61 0.84 10.99
C THR A 198 14.10 0.16 9.71
N ALA A 199 13.66 -1.10 9.83
CA ALA A 199 13.05 -1.87 8.76
C ALA A 199 12.04 -2.88 9.35
N ILE A 200 11.18 -3.44 8.52
CA ILE A 200 10.19 -4.43 8.93
C ILE A 200 9.96 -5.46 7.82
N SER A 201 9.87 -6.74 8.20
CA SER A 201 9.59 -7.82 7.24
C SER A 201 8.09 -7.90 6.92
N ALA A 202 7.75 -8.51 5.78
CA ALA A 202 6.38 -8.70 5.30
C ALA A 202 5.40 -9.17 6.37
N LYS A 203 5.85 -10.14 7.19
CA LYS A 203 5.02 -10.83 8.17
C LYS A 203 5.14 -10.28 9.60
N ALA A 204 6.04 -9.35 9.87
CA ALA A 204 6.33 -8.89 11.24
C ALA A 204 5.13 -8.15 11.87
N LEU A 205 4.36 -7.39 11.09
CA LEU A 205 3.17 -6.70 11.62
C LEU A 205 2.08 -7.69 12.07
N TYR A 206 1.89 -8.83 11.42
CA TYR A 206 0.88 -9.81 11.84
C TYR A 206 1.23 -10.44 13.20
N ARG A 207 2.53 -10.56 13.49
CA ARG A 207 3.04 -11.28 14.67
C ARG A 207 3.46 -10.38 15.83
N THR A 208 3.47 -9.07 15.64
CA THR A 208 3.87 -8.14 16.71
C THR A 208 2.96 -8.29 17.93
N GLY A 209 3.53 -8.37 19.14
CA GLY A 209 2.74 -8.33 20.38
C GLY A 209 2.14 -6.95 20.65
N GLU A 210 2.62 -5.90 19.98
CA GLU A 210 2.21 -4.52 20.18
C GLU A 210 0.81 -4.25 19.60
N SER A 211 0.02 -3.42 20.29
CA SER A 211 -1.21 -2.85 19.73
C SER A 211 -0.85 -1.84 18.64
N LEU A 212 -1.49 -1.91 17.47
CA LEU A 212 -1.30 -0.96 16.37
C LEU A 212 -2.34 0.18 16.39
N LYS A 213 -3.40 0.02 17.18
CA LYS A 213 -4.54 0.94 17.24
C LYS A 213 -4.15 2.30 17.81
N GLY A 214 -4.44 3.36 17.06
CA GLY A 214 -4.18 4.74 17.45
C GLY A 214 -2.70 5.14 17.37
N LYS A 215 -1.82 4.27 16.85
CA LYS A 215 -0.36 4.47 16.88
C LYS A 215 0.20 5.02 15.58
N VAL A 216 1.46 5.45 15.66
CA VAL A 216 2.30 5.80 14.51
C VAL A 216 3.41 4.76 14.36
N LEU A 217 3.46 4.09 13.23
CA LEU A 217 4.61 3.28 12.81
C LEU A 217 5.56 4.18 12.02
N TYR A 218 6.72 4.49 12.60
CA TYR A 218 7.76 5.29 11.97
C TYR A 218 8.87 4.41 11.40
N LEU A 219 9.03 4.44 10.08
CA LEU A 219 10.03 3.70 9.31
C LEU A 219 11.04 4.68 8.72
N GLN A 220 12.29 4.62 9.18
CA GLN A 220 13.34 5.60 8.84
C GLN A 220 13.91 5.44 7.42
N GLU A 221 13.92 4.21 6.85
CA GLU A 221 14.40 3.95 5.50
C GLU A 221 13.43 3.02 4.74
N HIS A 222 13.15 3.36 3.48
CA HIS A 222 12.30 2.54 2.60
C HIS A 222 13.01 1.28 2.07
N VAL A 223 14.35 1.32 1.96
CA VAL A 223 15.15 0.22 1.41
C VAL A 223 15.14 -0.93 2.41
N GLY A 224 14.37 -1.99 2.10
CA GLY A 224 14.21 -3.17 2.95
C GLY A 224 12.80 -3.36 3.55
N SER A 225 11.86 -2.42 3.32
CA SER A 225 10.45 -2.59 3.70
C SER A 225 9.52 -2.96 2.54
N GLU A 226 10.03 -3.07 1.30
CA GLU A 226 9.24 -3.37 0.09
C GLU A 226 8.41 -4.65 0.25
N ALA A 227 8.96 -5.67 0.93
CA ALA A 227 8.24 -6.90 1.25
C ALA A 227 7.01 -6.69 2.15
N ALA A 228 6.93 -5.57 2.89
CA ALA A 228 5.81 -5.22 3.77
C ALA A 228 4.80 -4.25 3.15
N ASP A 229 5.01 -3.78 1.92
CA ASP A 229 4.12 -2.79 1.28
C ASP A 229 2.70 -3.30 1.12
N PHE A 230 2.51 -4.59 0.81
CA PHE A 230 1.18 -5.19 0.78
C PHE A 230 0.48 -5.07 2.14
N THR A 231 1.17 -5.45 3.21
CA THR A 231 0.66 -5.36 4.59
C THR A 231 0.33 -3.92 4.96
N PHE A 232 1.14 -2.95 4.53
CA PHE A 232 0.82 -1.53 4.73
C PHE A 232 -0.44 -1.12 3.96
N ARG A 233 -0.57 -1.51 2.69
CA ARG A 233 -1.75 -1.20 1.87
C ARG A 233 -3.03 -1.73 2.50
N VAL A 234 -3.04 -2.99 2.95
CA VAL A 234 -4.20 -3.59 3.63
C VAL A 234 -4.51 -2.87 4.94
N MET A 235 -3.51 -2.55 5.76
CA MET A 235 -3.74 -1.78 6.99
C MET A 235 -4.30 -0.38 6.69
N GLN A 236 -3.85 0.26 5.61
CA GLN A 236 -4.30 1.59 5.20
C GLN A 236 -5.71 1.59 4.60
N SER A 237 -6.12 0.52 3.90
CA SER A 237 -7.45 0.41 3.29
C SER A 237 -8.51 -0.15 4.26
N ASP A 238 -8.17 -1.24 4.94
CA ASP A 238 -9.14 -2.07 5.67
C ASP A 238 -9.10 -1.80 7.17
N GLY A 239 -8.04 -1.14 7.65
CA GLY A 239 -7.84 -0.84 9.07
C GLY A 239 -7.65 -2.07 9.96
N LYS A 240 -7.51 -3.26 9.36
CA LYS A 240 -7.28 -4.53 10.05
C LYS A 240 -6.40 -5.43 9.19
N LEU A 241 -5.51 -6.15 9.85
CA LEU A 241 -4.69 -7.20 9.27
C LEU A 241 -5.16 -8.55 9.79
N VAL A 242 -5.38 -9.48 8.87
CA VAL A 242 -5.73 -10.87 9.17
C VAL A 242 -4.80 -11.77 8.39
N TYR A 243 -4.11 -12.66 9.08
CA TYR A 243 -3.20 -13.62 8.47
C TYR A 243 -3.35 -14.98 9.14
N GLU A 244 -3.57 -16.02 8.34
CA GLU A 244 -3.62 -17.39 8.82
C GLU A 244 -2.29 -18.09 8.51
N SER A 245 -1.68 -18.70 9.53
CA SER A 245 -0.50 -19.54 9.35
C SER A 245 -0.66 -20.89 10.02
N THR A 246 -0.10 -21.91 9.37
CA THR A 246 0.00 -23.25 9.95
C THR A 246 1.20 -23.29 10.89
N GLU A 247 0.93 -23.51 12.17
CA GLU A 247 1.95 -23.58 13.22
C GLU A 247 1.98 -24.96 13.84
N GLN A 248 3.18 -25.44 14.16
CA GLN A 248 3.35 -26.72 14.84
C GLN A 248 3.15 -26.52 16.35
N GLY A 249 2.11 -27.14 16.88
CA GLY A 249 1.82 -27.12 18.31
C GLY A 249 2.87 -27.86 19.14
N PRO A 250 2.89 -27.68 20.47
CA PRO A 250 3.82 -28.36 21.37
C PRO A 250 3.72 -29.90 21.34
N ASP A 251 2.60 -30.43 20.83
CA ASP A 251 2.31 -31.85 20.61
C ASP A 251 2.84 -32.37 19.25
N GLY A 252 3.43 -31.50 18.43
CA GLY A 252 3.91 -31.79 17.09
C GLY A 252 2.81 -31.76 16.02
N ALA A 253 1.56 -31.47 16.38
CA ALA A 253 0.45 -31.38 15.44
C ALA A 253 0.41 -29.99 14.79
N PHE A 254 0.20 -29.95 13.48
CA PHE A 254 0.00 -28.70 12.76
C PHE A 254 -1.42 -28.17 13.01
N ARG A 255 -1.53 -26.90 13.38
CA ARG A 255 -2.79 -26.20 13.58
C ARG A 255 -2.75 -24.88 12.84
N THR A 256 -3.88 -24.53 12.22
CA THR A 256 -4.06 -23.19 11.65
C THR A 256 -4.25 -22.20 12.79
N VAL A 257 -3.38 -21.20 12.87
CA VAL A 257 -3.42 -20.09 13.82
C VAL A 257 -3.77 -18.83 13.04
N LYS A 258 -4.82 -18.15 13.46
CA LYS A 258 -5.26 -16.88 12.90
C LYS A 258 -4.66 -15.73 13.70
N HIS A 259 -3.85 -14.92 13.05
CA HIS A 259 -3.27 -13.69 13.58
C HIS A 259 -4.11 -12.51 13.13
N GLU A 260 -4.67 -11.77 14.07
CA GLU A 260 -5.44 -10.55 13.78
C GLU A 260 -4.80 -9.34 14.46
N LYS A 261 -4.69 -8.23 13.73
CA LYS A 261 -4.25 -6.94 14.25
C LYS A 261 -5.17 -5.83 13.79
N GLU A 262 -5.68 -5.07 14.74
CA GLU A 262 -6.57 -3.94 14.47
C GLU A 262 -5.77 -2.63 14.45
N GLY A 263 -6.08 -1.79 13.46
CA GLY A 263 -5.74 -0.37 13.45
C GLY A 263 -6.81 0.47 14.18
N PRO A 264 -6.94 1.76 13.86
CA PRO A 264 -6.22 2.52 12.81
C PRO A 264 -4.74 2.76 13.15
N LEU A 265 -3.87 2.74 12.14
CA LEU A 265 -2.43 2.98 12.25
C LEU A 265 -2.02 4.07 11.24
N VAL A 266 -1.18 5.02 11.66
CA VAL A 266 -0.49 5.93 10.73
C VAL A 266 0.89 5.38 10.44
N ILE A 267 1.25 5.27 9.18
CA ILE A 267 2.54 4.79 8.72
C ILE A 267 3.30 5.98 8.16
N VAL A 268 4.41 6.32 8.79
CA VAL A 268 5.32 7.37 8.35
C VAL A 268 6.50 6.69 7.67
N GLN A 269 6.60 6.86 6.35
CA GLN A 269 7.72 6.41 5.54
C GLN A 269 8.45 7.61 4.96
N THR A 270 9.77 7.64 5.14
CA THR A 270 10.67 8.60 4.52
C THR A 270 11.36 7.94 3.34
N THR A 271 10.87 8.18 2.12
CA THR A 271 11.49 7.70 0.88
C THR A 271 12.47 8.72 0.31
N THR A 272 13.60 8.29 -0.24
CA THR A 272 14.50 9.13 -1.06
C THR A 272 14.07 9.21 -2.52
N GLU A 273 13.19 8.31 -2.96
CA GLU A 273 12.66 8.32 -4.32
C GLU A 273 11.56 9.35 -4.44
N SER A 274 11.66 10.20 -5.47
CA SER A 274 10.71 11.27 -5.75
C SER A 274 9.34 10.75 -6.21
N ARG A 275 9.26 9.47 -6.60
CA ARG A 275 8.05 8.76 -6.99
C ARG A 275 7.88 7.58 -6.04
N LEU A 276 6.93 7.67 -5.13
CA LEU A 276 6.36 6.45 -4.56
C LEU A 276 5.72 5.68 -5.71
N PHE A 277 5.70 4.34 -5.64
CA PHE A 277 4.98 3.52 -6.61
C PHE A 277 3.62 4.17 -6.94
N GLU A 278 3.30 4.31 -8.23
CA GLU A 278 2.15 5.09 -8.72
C GLU A 278 0.82 4.65 -8.07
N GLU A 279 0.77 3.39 -7.61
CA GLU A 279 -0.31 2.79 -6.83
C GLU A 279 -0.45 3.36 -5.40
N ASN A 280 0.66 3.68 -4.73
CA ASN A 280 0.72 4.19 -3.35
C ASN A 280 0.52 5.71 -3.27
N GLU A 281 0.84 6.48 -4.32
CA GLU A 281 0.63 7.95 -4.35
C GLU A 281 -0.83 8.35 -4.07
N THR A 282 -1.75 7.43 -4.34
CA THR A 282 -3.19 7.62 -4.17
C THR A 282 -3.69 7.27 -2.77
N ARG A 283 -2.81 6.73 -1.91
CA ARG A 283 -3.07 6.32 -0.51
C ARG A 283 -2.36 7.20 0.52
N VAL A 284 -1.30 7.89 0.12
CA VAL A 284 -0.57 8.86 0.96
C VAL A 284 -0.92 10.33 0.68
N PHE A 285 -0.74 11.18 1.69
CA PHE A 285 -0.88 12.62 1.68
C PHE A 285 0.50 13.27 1.59
N PRO A 286 0.84 13.97 0.49
CA PRO A 286 2.17 14.51 0.31
C PRO A 286 2.41 15.72 1.23
N ILE A 287 3.57 15.77 1.86
CA ILE A 287 4.12 16.89 2.61
C ILE A 287 5.42 17.28 1.90
N TYR A 288 5.50 18.52 1.43
CA TYR A 288 6.69 19.03 0.75
C TYR A 288 7.49 19.90 1.70
N LEU A 289 8.82 19.75 1.68
CA LEU A 289 9.74 20.61 2.43
C LEU A 289 10.26 21.74 1.53
N ASP A 290 10.69 22.84 2.16
CA ASP A 290 11.27 24.01 1.52
C ASP A 290 12.78 23.82 1.29
N GLU A 291 13.12 23.59 0.03
CA GLU A 291 14.50 23.40 -0.46
C GLU A 291 15.17 24.74 -0.85
N SER A 292 14.58 25.88 -0.50
CA SER A 292 15.12 27.19 -0.87
C SER A 292 16.47 27.46 -0.19
N ALA A 293 17.26 28.29 -0.88
CA ALA A 293 18.50 28.82 -0.31
C ALA A 293 18.21 29.70 0.92
N GLU A 294 17.06 30.38 0.98
CA GLU A 294 16.66 31.16 2.15
C GLU A 294 16.41 30.26 3.37
N GLN A 295 15.69 29.15 3.20
CA GLN A 295 15.45 28.18 4.27
C GLN A 295 16.75 27.53 4.72
N THR A 296 17.59 27.10 3.77
CA THR A 296 18.93 26.56 4.07
C THR A 296 19.78 27.55 4.87
N GLY A 297 19.76 28.84 4.49
CA GLY A 297 20.46 29.91 5.20
C GLY A 297 19.97 30.08 6.65
N ARG A 298 18.65 30.05 6.88
CA ARG A 298 18.06 30.11 8.23
C ARG A 298 18.50 28.95 9.12
N ILE A 299 18.51 27.73 8.58
CA ILE A 299 18.97 26.54 9.29
C ILE A 299 20.44 26.69 9.69
N ILE A 300 21.32 27.04 8.73
CA ILE A 300 22.76 27.24 8.99
C ILE A 300 22.99 28.30 10.06
N GLU A 301 22.31 29.45 9.98
CA GLU A 301 22.45 30.51 10.98
C GLU A 301 22.07 30.02 12.39
N SER A 302 20.97 29.29 12.51
CA SER A 302 20.52 28.73 13.78
C SER A 302 21.54 27.74 14.35
N THR A 303 22.02 26.80 13.54
CA THR A 303 23.02 25.81 13.96
C THR A 303 24.31 26.48 14.45
N LEU A 304 24.80 27.50 13.74
CA LEU A 304 25.97 28.27 14.15
C LEU A 304 25.73 29.04 15.45
N ARG A 305 24.54 29.62 15.62
CA ARG A 305 24.16 30.34 16.84
C ARG A 305 24.11 29.39 18.03
N GLN A 306 23.55 28.19 17.87
CA GLN A 306 23.49 27.17 18.93
C GLN A 306 24.87 26.69 19.34
N ALA A 307 25.75 26.41 18.37
CA ALA A 307 27.13 26.03 18.64
C ALA A 307 27.90 27.13 19.41
N ALA A 308 27.54 28.40 19.24
CA ALA A 308 28.15 29.52 19.97
C ALA A 308 27.62 29.69 21.41
N ILE A 309 26.36 29.35 21.66
CA ILE A 309 25.70 29.54 22.98
C ILE A 309 25.89 28.31 23.89
N GLY A 310 25.93 27.10 23.32
CA GLY A 310 25.89 25.83 24.06
C GLY A 310 24.46 25.36 24.38
N GLU A 311 24.32 24.15 24.94
CA GLU A 311 23.03 23.62 25.39
C GLU A 311 22.57 24.33 26.67
N VAL A 312 21.43 25.04 26.60
CA VAL A 312 20.92 25.87 27.72
C VAL A 312 19.51 25.44 28.20
N HIS A 313 18.82 24.54 27.49
CA HIS A 313 17.35 24.41 27.59
C HIS A 313 16.82 23.03 28.03
N GLY A 314 17.63 22.17 28.65
CA GLY A 314 17.23 20.78 28.95
C GLY A 314 15.91 20.65 29.74
N GLU A 315 15.81 21.32 30.90
CA GLU A 315 14.65 21.19 31.80
C GLU A 315 13.36 21.82 31.20
N GLU A 316 13.47 22.97 30.53
CA GLU A 316 12.31 23.62 29.88
C GLU A 316 11.77 22.78 28.71
N ILE A 317 12.66 22.14 27.96
CA ILE A 317 12.30 21.23 26.86
C ILE A 317 11.61 19.98 27.43
N GLU A 318 12.14 19.38 28.49
CA GLU A 318 11.53 18.21 29.14
C GLU A 318 10.10 18.52 29.61
N VAL A 319 9.90 19.65 30.29
CA VAL A 319 8.57 20.11 30.73
C VAL A 319 7.61 20.35 29.57
N MET A 320 8.12 20.95 28.48
CA MET A 320 7.34 21.19 27.27
C MET A 320 6.90 19.88 26.61
N LEU A 321 7.81 18.92 26.46
CA LEU A 321 7.51 17.60 25.90
C LEU A 321 6.52 16.83 26.77
N GLU A 322 6.71 16.82 28.10
CA GLU A 322 5.78 16.22 29.04
C GLU A 322 4.38 16.82 28.88
N THR A 323 4.28 18.16 28.81
CA THR A 323 3.00 18.85 28.60
C THR A 323 2.31 18.42 27.31
N TRP A 324 3.05 18.23 26.21
CA TRP A 324 2.52 17.73 24.95
C TRP A 324 2.04 16.29 25.06
N HIS A 325 2.85 15.40 25.65
CA HIS A 325 2.48 14.01 25.84
C HIS A 325 1.18 13.89 26.64
N ASP A 326 1.05 14.72 27.66
CA ASP A 326 -0.10 14.74 28.56
C ASP A 326 -1.35 15.30 27.91
N ALA A 327 -1.18 16.39 27.16
CA ALA A 327 -2.25 16.94 26.34
C ALA A 327 -2.76 15.88 25.37
N VAL A 328 -1.88 15.11 24.72
CA VAL A 328 -2.30 13.98 23.90
C VAL A 328 -3.02 12.96 24.79
N ARG A 329 -2.41 12.39 25.83
CA ARG A 329 -3.02 11.35 26.69
C ARG A 329 -4.44 11.67 27.15
N VAL A 330 -4.71 12.92 27.56
CA VAL A 330 -6.01 13.40 28.08
C VAL A 330 -7.09 13.59 27.00
N LEU A 331 -6.75 13.58 25.71
CA LEU A 331 -7.73 13.64 24.63
C LEU A 331 -8.58 12.37 24.57
N GLU A 332 -9.90 12.55 24.49
CA GLU A 332 -10.85 11.44 24.41
C GLU A 332 -10.98 10.93 22.97
N PRO A 333 -11.15 9.61 22.75
CA PRO A 333 -11.56 9.08 21.46
C PRO A 333 -12.98 9.56 21.12
N ALA A 334 -13.10 10.48 20.17
CA ALA A 334 -14.39 11.09 19.81
C ALA A 334 -14.48 11.35 18.31
N ASN A 335 -15.63 11.00 17.72
CA ASN A 335 -15.90 11.27 16.30
C ASN A 335 -16.24 12.74 16.08
N ALA A 336 -15.70 13.32 15.00
CA ALA A 336 -16.05 14.67 14.56
C ALA A 336 -16.94 14.62 13.31
N ILE A 337 -18.00 15.44 13.29
CA ILE A 337 -18.88 15.61 12.14
C ILE A 337 -18.68 16.99 11.52
N VAL A 338 -18.88 17.10 10.21
CA VAL A 338 -18.71 18.33 9.42
C VAL A 338 -20.09 18.82 8.97
N PRO A 339 -20.79 19.67 9.76
CA PRO A 339 -22.19 20.01 9.49
C PRO A 339 -22.37 20.82 8.21
N TYR A 340 -21.32 21.53 7.78
CA TYR A 340 -21.30 22.35 6.58
C TYR A 340 -20.74 21.62 5.36
N ALA A 341 -20.58 20.29 5.40
CA ALA A 341 -19.95 19.53 4.31
C ALA A 341 -20.63 19.77 2.94
N GLU A 342 -21.96 19.86 2.89
CA GLU A 342 -22.73 20.12 1.67
C GLU A 342 -22.52 21.52 1.08
N ARG A 343 -21.95 22.45 1.86
CA ARG A 343 -21.61 23.81 1.42
C ARG A 343 -20.22 23.87 0.79
N ILE A 344 -19.39 22.84 0.95
CA ILE A 344 -18.05 22.79 0.37
C ILE A 344 -18.18 22.59 -1.14
N GLU A 345 -17.72 23.58 -1.89
CA GLU A 345 -17.57 23.49 -3.34
C GLU A 345 -16.18 22.97 -3.66
N VAL A 346 -16.13 21.99 -4.55
CA VAL A 346 -14.88 21.33 -4.94
C VAL A 346 -14.84 21.27 -6.48
N PRO A 347 -13.68 21.51 -7.11
CA PRO A 347 -13.53 21.28 -8.53
C PRO A 347 -13.83 19.82 -8.93
N THR A 348 -14.42 19.62 -10.11
CA THR A 348 -14.77 18.28 -10.61
C THR A 348 -13.99 17.86 -11.85
N HIS A 349 -12.99 18.65 -12.27
CA HIS A 349 -12.26 18.45 -13.52
C HIS A 349 -11.20 17.33 -13.47
N LYS A 350 -10.71 16.95 -12.28
CA LYS A 350 -9.74 15.84 -12.10
C LYS A 350 -10.32 14.72 -11.26
N VAL A 351 -10.14 13.48 -11.73
CA VAL A 351 -10.58 12.27 -11.00
C VAL A 351 -9.87 12.12 -9.65
N ARG A 352 -8.60 12.57 -9.54
CA ARG A 352 -7.80 12.56 -8.31
C ARG A 352 -8.51 13.25 -7.13
N ILE A 353 -9.30 14.29 -7.41
CA ILE A 353 -10.02 15.06 -6.40
C ILE A 353 -11.00 14.20 -5.58
N ARG A 354 -11.55 13.12 -6.17
CA ARG A 354 -12.41 12.16 -5.45
C ARG A 354 -11.73 11.55 -4.22
N ARG A 355 -10.40 11.43 -4.24
CA ARG A 355 -9.57 10.90 -3.14
C ARG A 355 -9.08 11.99 -2.19
N ASP A 356 -8.82 13.19 -2.72
CA ASP A 356 -8.30 14.30 -1.92
C ASP A 356 -9.38 14.97 -1.05
N VAL A 357 -10.65 14.97 -1.48
CA VAL A 357 -11.76 15.51 -0.67
C VAL A 357 -11.96 14.74 0.64
N PRO A 358 -12.07 13.39 0.65
CA PRO A 358 -12.13 12.63 1.90
C PRO A 358 -10.96 12.94 2.83
N ARG A 359 -9.74 13.12 2.30
CA ARG A 359 -8.56 13.46 3.09
C ARG A 359 -8.64 14.86 3.69
N LEU A 360 -9.09 15.85 2.92
CA LEU A 360 -9.37 17.18 3.45
C LEU A 360 -10.40 17.12 4.58
N LEU A 361 -11.47 16.34 4.42
CA LEU A 361 -12.45 16.13 5.49
C LEU A 361 -11.83 15.45 6.72
N SER A 362 -10.92 14.48 6.54
CA SER A 362 -10.16 13.89 7.64
C SER A 362 -9.31 14.93 8.36
N VAL A 363 -8.58 15.81 7.64
CA VAL A 363 -7.80 16.90 8.24
C VAL A 363 -8.71 17.81 9.09
N ILE A 364 -9.87 18.23 8.54
CA ILE A 364 -10.86 19.04 9.27
C ILE A 364 -11.30 18.37 10.57
N ARG A 365 -11.60 17.07 10.51
CA ARG A 365 -12.04 16.28 11.67
C ARG A 365 -10.95 16.14 12.71
N VAL A 366 -9.70 15.90 12.31
CA VAL A 366 -8.55 15.80 13.23
C VAL A 366 -8.26 17.14 13.90
N ILE A 367 -8.34 18.26 13.17
CA ILE A 367 -8.20 19.60 13.76
C ILE A 367 -9.30 19.85 14.79
N ALA A 368 -10.56 19.53 14.47
CA ALA A 368 -11.65 19.67 15.42
C ALA A 368 -11.50 18.74 16.64
N TRP A 369 -10.95 17.53 16.44
CA TRP A 369 -10.64 16.58 17.51
C TRP A 369 -9.53 17.08 18.45
N LEU A 370 -8.48 17.72 17.93
CA LEU A 370 -7.48 18.40 18.76
C LEU A 370 -8.11 19.51 19.62
N HIS A 371 -9.11 20.21 19.07
CA HIS A 371 -9.86 21.25 19.77
C HIS A 371 -11.09 20.72 20.53
N GLN A 372 -11.22 19.42 20.79
CA GLN A 372 -12.45 18.81 21.32
C GLN A 372 -12.93 19.37 22.67
N ARG A 373 -12.05 20.03 23.42
CA ARG A 373 -12.38 20.70 24.69
C ARG A 373 -13.12 22.02 24.49
N THR A 374 -12.83 22.73 23.40
CA THR A 374 -13.46 24.03 23.08
C THR A 374 -14.58 23.91 22.06
N ARG A 375 -14.64 22.80 21.31
CA ARG A 375 -15.67 22.56 20.30
C ARG A 375 -16.99 22.11 20.92
N LYS A 376 -18.08 22.54 20.29
CA LYS A 376 -19.43 22.08 20.66
C LYS A 376 -19.59 20.60 20.30
N ARG A 377 -20.46 19.91 21.03
CA ARG A 377 -20.85 18.54 20.75
C ARG A 377 -22.34 18.45 20.44
N ASP A 378 -22.72 17.48 19.63
CA ASP A 378 -24.12 17.15 19.41
C ASP A 378 -24.70 16.29 20.54
N ALA A 379 -25.99 15.94 20.43
CA ALA A 379 -26.67 15.08 21.40
C ALA A 379 -26.07 13.66 21.50
N ALA A 380 -25.35 13.20 20.48
CA ALA A 380 -24.67 11.91 20.45
C ALA A 380 -23.22 11.99 20.97
N GLY A 381 -22.78 13.14 21.46
CA GLY A 381 -21.42 13.35 21.99
C GLY A 381 -20.35 13.56 20.92
N ARG A 382 -20.73 13.67 19.63
CA ARG A 382 -19.81 13.90 18.51
C ARG A 382 -19.41 15.36 18.43
N ILE A 383 -18.16 15.61 18.08
CA ILE A 383 -17.60 16.96 17.96
C ILE A 383 -18.14 17.63 16.70
N LEU A 384 -18.62 18.87 16.82
CA LEU A 384 -19.08 19.69 15.70
C LEU A 384 -17.92 20.52 15.18
N THR A 385 -17.50 20.29 13.94
CA THR A 385 -16.49 21.15 13.31
C THR A 385 -17.05 22.53 12.99
N THR A 386 -16.17 23.50 12.89
CA THR A 386 -16.44 24.91 12.61
C THR A 386 -15.86 25.31 11.26
N GLU A 387 -16.32 26.41 10.68
CA GLU A 387 -15.74 26.92 9.43
C GLU A 387 -14.26 27.32 9.59
N ASP A 388 -13.80 27.65 10.80
CA ASP A 388 -12.39 27.92 11.08
C ASP A 388 -11.54 26.65 10.94
N ASP A 389 -12.07 25.49 11.35
CA ASP A 389 -11.41 24.19 11.12
C ASP A 389 -11.25 23.92 9.62
N PHE A 390 -12.25 24.30 8.80
CA PHE A 390 -12.15 24.23 7.34
C PHE A 390 -11.10 25.18 6.76
N ARG A 391 -11.09 26.44 7.19
CA ARG A 391 -10.10 27.43 6.73
C ARG A 391 -8.68 26.97 7.08
N LYS A 392 -8.47 26.52 8.31
CA LYS A 392 -7.17 26.03 8.76
C LYS A 392 -6.75 24.76 8.03
N ALA A 393 -7.66 23.81 7.84
CA ALA A 393 -7.39 22.63 7.02
C ALA A 393 -6.96 23.01 5.61
N LEU A 394 -7.69 23.93 4.96
CA LEU A 394 -7.37 24.40 3.61
C LEU A 394 -5.99 25.06 3.56
N GLU A 395 -5.65 25.92 4.52
CA GLU A 395 -4.31 26.51 4.65
C GLU A 395 -3.22 25.43 4.70
N LEU A 396 -3.39 24.41 5.55
CA LEU A 396 -2.41 23.33 5.72
C LEU A 396 -2.23 22.47 4.46
N VAL A 397 -3.31 22.19 3.74
CA VAL A 397 -3.26 21.30 2.57
C VAL A 397 -3.01 22.03 1.25
N SER A 398 -3.09 23.36 1.23
CA SER A 398 -3.10 24.16 0.00
C SER A 398 -1.90 23.90 -0.88
N GLU A 399 -0.70 23.95 -0.31
CA GLU A 399 0.52 23.72 -1.06
C GLU A 399 0.63 22.27 -1.57
N SER A 400 0.34 21.31 -0.69
CA SER A 400 0.37 19.89 -1.02
C SER A 400 -0.57 19.53 -2.16
N LEU A 401 -1.83 19.95 -2.07
CA LEU A 401 -2.83 19.71 -3.10
C LEU A 401 -2.51 20.50 -4.36
N ASN A 402 -2.03 21.75 -4.26
CA ASN A 402 -1.65 22.52 -5.44
C ASN A 402 -0.53 21.83 -6.20
N ARG A 403 0.52 21.35 -5.54
CA ARG A 403 1.61 20.60 -6.19
C ARG A 403 1.12 19.27 -6.77
N ALA A 404 0.28 18.55 -6.03
CA ALA A 404 -0.33 17.30 -6.49
C ALA A 404 -1.29 17.46 -7.68
N TRP A 405 -1.97 18.61 -7.78
CA TRP A 405 -2.93 18.93 -8.85
C TRP A 405 -2.26 19.66 -10.03
N LYS A 406 -1.08 20.25 -9.80
CA LYS A 406 -0.22 20.87 -10.83
C LYS A 406 0.44 19.88 -11.77
N SER A 407 0.42 18.56 -11.48
CA SER A 407 0.74 17.57 -12.50
C SER A 407 -0.33 17.68 -13.59
N LEU A 408 -0.01 18.47 -14.62
CA LEU A 408 -0.83 18.61 -15.80
C LEU A 408 -0.92 17.22 -16.43
N SER A 409 -2.12 16.79 -16.79
CA SER A 409 -2.21 15.60 -17.64
C SER A 409 -1.47 15.86 -18.96
N PRO A 410 -0.99 14.84 -19.69
CA PRO A 410 -0.33 15.04 -20.99
C PRO A 410 -1.13 15.92 -21.96
N LYS A 411 -2.48 15.86 -21.87
CA LYS A 411 -3.41 16.69 -22.65
C LYS A 411 -3.47 18.14 -22.18
N GLU A 412 -3.40 18.37 -20.86
CA GLU A 412 -3.32 19.70 -20.27
C GLU A 412 -1.98 20.36 -20.59
N GLU A 413 -0.88 19.60 -20.57
CA GLU A 413 0.44 20.06 -20.99
C GLU A 413 0.43 20.48 -22.46
N GLU A 414 -0.07 19.63 -23.35
CA GLU A 414 -0.15 19.93 -24.78
C GLU A 414 -0.96 21.21 -25.06
N VAL A 415 -2.13 21.37 -24.42
CA VAL A 415 -2.94 22.58 -24.57
C VAL A 415 -2.26 23.79 -23.92
N LEU A 416 -1.59 23.64 -22.79
CA LEU A 416 -0.87 24.73 -22.14
C LEU A 416 0.36 25.16 -22.95
N GLU A 417 1.05 24.24 -23.62
CA GLU A 417 2.11 24.56 -24.58
C GLU A 417 1.56 25.33 -25.79
N LEU A 418 0.40 24.94 -26.32
CA LEU A 418 -0.30 25.70 -27.36
C LEU A 418 -0.63 27.12 -26.88
N VAL A 419 -1.08 27.28 -25.64
CA VAL A 419 -1.31 28.60 -25.04
C VAL A 419 0.00 29.38 -24.88
N ARG A 420 1.08 28.74 -24.42
CA ARG A 420 2.43 29.33 -24.30
C ARG A 420 3.00 29.77 -25.64
N SER A 421 2.64 29.10 -26.73
CA SER A 421 3.02 29.48 -28.10
C SER A 421 2.36 30.78 -28.59
N LEU A 422 1.30 31.27 -27.91
CA LEU A 422 0.67 32.54 -28.25
C LEU A 422 1.57 33.73 -27.85
N PRO A 423 1.48 34.87 -28.57
CA PRO A 423 2.19 36.10 -28.20
C PRO A 423 1.88 36.56 -26.77
N ASP A 424 2.87 37.11 -26.05
CA ASP A 424 2.72 37.56 -24.65
C ASP A 424 1.52 38.50 -24.47
N ALA A 425 1.33 39.44 -25.40
CA ALA A 425 0.21 40.37 -25.39
C ALA A 425 -1.16 39.65 -25.42
N LYS A 426 -1.28 38.50 -26.10
CA LYS A 426 -2.53 37.71 -26.10
C LYS A 426 -2.67 36.86 -24.85
N ARG A 427 -1.58 36.34 -24.32
CA ARG A 427 -1.59 35.61 -23.05
C ARG A 427 -2.05 36.49 -21.88
N GLN A 428 -1.67 37.76 -21.87
CA GLN A 428 -2.02 38.72 -20.81
C GLN A 428 -3.36 39.44 -21.04
N ASN A 429 -3.68 39.86 -22.28
CA ASN A 429 -4.92 40.61 -22.58
C ASN A 429 -6.10 39.71 -22.98
N GLY A 430 -5.84 38.42 -23.11
CA GLY A 430 -6.81 37.37 -23.29
C GLY A 430 -6.91 36.84 -24.71
N PHE A 431 -7.17 35.54 -24.81
CA PHE A 431 -7.29 34.78 -26.05
C PHE A 431 -8.59 33.96 -26.07
N LEU A 432 -9.01 33.57 -27.27
CA LEU A 432 -10.18 32.71 -27.50
C LEU A 432 -9.73 31.30 -27.91
N ARG A 433 -10.59 30.29 -27.70
CA ARG A 433 -10.33 28.91 -28.13
C ARG A 433 -10.01 28.82 -29.64
N SER A 434 -10.69 29.61 -30.47
CA SER A 434 -10.49 29.64 -31.93
C SER A 434 -9.10 30.12 -32.36
N GLU A 435 -8.35 30.75 -31.45
CA GLU A 435 -7.01 31.26 -31.71
C GLU A 435 -5.92 30.23 -31.40
N LEU A 436 -6.28 29.13 -30.71
CA LEU A 436 -5.41 27.97 -30.55
C LEU A 436 -5.47 27.12 -31.81
N LYS A 437 -4.29 26.77 -32.34
CA LYS A 437 -4.14 25.87 -33.50
C LYS A 437 -3.65 24.51 -33.00
N PRO A 438 -4.53 23.62 -32.56
CA PRO A 438 -4.11 22.30 -32.11
C PRO A 438 -3.58 21.48 -33.30
N PRO A 439 -2.66 20.53 -33.06
CA PRO A 439 -2.17 19.62 -34.09
C PRO A 439 -3.29 18.76 -34.69
N SER A 440 -3.09 18.31 -35.92
CA SER A 440 -4.04 17.53 -36.72
C SER A 440 -4.49 16.27 -35.96
N GLY A 441 -5.71 16.25 -35.42
CA GLY A 441 -6.27 15.10 -34.70
C GLY A 441 -6.98 15.45 -33.38
N MET A 442 -6.68 16.60 -32.77
CA MET A 442 -7.34 17.01 -31.53
C MET A 442 -8.71 17.64 -31.80
N GLN A 443 -9.78 17.01 -31.27
CA GLN A 443 -11.14 17.52 -31.45
C GLN A 443 -11.37 18.83 -30.69
N GLY A 444 -12.06 19.77 -31.35
CA GLY A 444 -12.33 21.09 -30.78
C GLY A 444 -13.07 21.09 -29.44
N ARG A 445 -13.96 20.12 -29.22
CA ARG A 445 -14.66 19.94 -27.94
C ARG A 445 -13.69 19.62 -26.80
N ARG A 446 -12.69 18.77 -27.06
CA ARG A 446 -11.67 18.39 -26.07
C ARG A 446 -10.81 19.59 -25.69
N VAL A 447 -10.41 20.44 -26.64
CA VAL A 447 -9.68 21.70 -26.34
C VAL A 447 -10.49 22.61 -25.41
N GLN A 448 -11.81 22.71 -25.64
CA GLN A 448 -12.68 23.52 -24.78
C GLN A 448 -12.78 22.96 -23.36
N GLU A 449 -12.92 21.64 -23.23
CA GLU A 449 -12.97 20.94 -21.94
C GLU A 449 -11.64 21.11 -21.19
N THR A 450 -10.49 20.99 -21.87
CA THR A 450 -9.16 21.20 -21.28
C THR A 450 -8.93 22.66 -20.88
N LEU A 451 -9.36 23.65 -21.68
CA LEU A 451 -9.26 25.07 -21.28
C LEU A 451 -10.11 25.39 -20.06
N ARG A 452 -11.29 24.76 -19.94
CA ARG A 452 -12.13 24.87 -18.76
C ARG A 452 -11.44 24.24 -17.54
N ALA A 453 -10.88 23.04 -17.67
CA ALA A 453 -10.12 22.38 -16.60
C ALA A 453 -8.88 23.19 -16.18
N LEU A 454 -8.13 23.75 -17.14
CA LEU A 454 -7.01 24.66 -16.87
C LEU A 454 -7.48 25.95 -16.18
N SER A 455 -8.70 26.43 -16.47
CA SER A 455 -9.25 27.58 -15.77
C SER A 455 -9.72 27.28 -14.36
N GLU A 456 -10.35 26.12 -14.15
CA GLU A 456 -10.83 25.67 -12.84
C GLU A 456 -9.66 25.27 -11.90
N SER A 457 -8.55 24.78 -12.46
CA SER A 457 -7.29 24.56 -11.73
C SER A 457 -6.44 25.82 -11.55
N GLY A 458 -6.94 26.98 -11.99
CA GLY A 458 -6.30 28.29 -11.89
C GLY A 458 -5.20 28.55 -12.92
N HIS A 459 -4.73 27.56 -13.68
CA HIS A 459 -3.65 27.73 -14.66
C HIS A 459 -3.99 28.76 -15.75
N LEU A 460 -5.28 29.04 -15.93
CA LEU A 460 -5.82 30.13 -16.73
C LEU A 460 -6.89 30.89 -15.93
N ASN A 461 -7.00 32.19 -16.14
CA ASN A 461 -8.15 32.98 -15.72
C ASN A 461 -9.18 33.00 -16.84
N SER A 462 -10.45 32.71 -16.56
CA SER A 462 -11.55 32.88 -17.51
C SER A 462 -12.41 34.08 -17.12
N ASP A 463 -12.88 34.83 -18.11
CA ASP A 463 -13.79 35.96 -17.90
C ASP A 463 -15.20 35.55 -17.45
N GLY A 464 -15.52 34.24 -17.45
CA GLY A 464 -16.79 33.67 -16.97
C GLY A 464 -18.03 34.10 -17.76
N ARG A 465 -17.86 34.97 -18.77
CA ARG A 465 -18.93 35.57 -19.56
C ARG A 465 -18.92 34.95 -20.94
N LYS A 466 -19.96 34.18 -21.26
CA LYS A 466 -20.14 33.60 -22.60
C LYS A 466 -20.52 34.71 -23.59
N GLY A 467 -19.51 35.39 -24.12
CA GLY A 467 -19.70 36.34 -25.22
C GLY A 467 -20.08 35.64 -26.54
N PRO A 468 -20.45 36.38 -27.59
CA PRO A 468 -20.83 35.83 -28.89
C PRO A 468 -19.72 35.02 -29.58
N GLN A 469 -18.47 35.13 -29.12
CA GLN A 469 -17.31 34.41 -29.63
C GLN A 469 -16.76 33.33 -28.67
N GLY A 470 -17.42 33.10 -27.53
CA GLY A 470 -17.00 32.14 -26.48
C GLY A 470 -16.31 32.80 -25.28
N TYR A 471 -15.79 31.96 -24.36
CA TYR A 471 -15.05 32.40 -23.18
C TYR A 471 -13.67 32.95 -23.54
N ARG A 472 -13.26 34.04 -22.89
CA ARG A 472 -11.90 34.58 -23.00
C ARG A 472 -11.05 34.03 -21.85
N TYR A 473 -9.85 33.60 -22.17
CA TYR A 473 -8.88 33.08 -21.22
C TYR A 473 -7.64 33.96 -21.16
N THR A 474 -7.04 34.12 -19.99
CA THR A 474 -5.80 34.87 -19.73
C THR A 474 -4.85 34.01 -18.89
N MET A 475 -3.54 34.16 -19.07
CA MET A 475 -2.57 33.61 -18.12
C MET A 475 -2.62 34.43 -16.82
N PRO A 476 -2.60 33.80 -15.64
CA PRO A 476 -2.48 34.51 -14.38
C PRO A 476 -1.17 35.32 -14.35
N ASP A 477 -1.19 36.49 -13.72
CA ASP A 477 0.06 37.17 -13.38
C ASP A 477 0.87 36.27 -12.44
N LYS A 478 2.21 36.31 -12.54
CA LYS A 478 3.13 35.47 -11.75
C LYS A 478 2.89 35.54 -10.22
N THR A 479 2.17 36.55 -9.75
CA THR A 479 1.85 36.83 -8.35
C THR A 479 0.48 36.30 -7.92
N GLN A 480 -0.35 35.82 -8.84
CA GLN A 480 -1.69 35.31 -8.53
C GLN A 480 -1.59 33.81 -8.26
N GLU A 481 -1.48 33.46 -6.99
CA GLU A 481 -1.45 32.07 -6.53
C GLU A 481 -2.68 31.33 -7.06
N LEU A 482 -2.42 30.18 -7.67
CA LEU A 482 -3.42 29.21 -8.11
C LEU A 482 -4.21 28.76 -6.87
N GLY A 483 -5.40 29.31 -6.67
CA GLY A 483 -6.30 28.82 -5.64
C GLY A 483 -6.77 27.41 -6.00
N LEU A 484 -6.91 26.54 -5.00
CA LEU A 484 -7.39 25.16 -5.19
C LEU A 484 -8.80 25.07 -5.81
N GLY A 485 -9.51 26.19 -6.02
CA GLY A 485 -10.91 26.14 -6.46
C GLY A 485 -11.87 25.50 -5.44
N ILE A 486 -11.37 25.12 -4.25
CA ILE A 486 -12.18 24.67 -3.12
C ILE A 486 -12.68 25.91 -2.39
N SER A 487 -13.99 26.01 -2.19
CA SER A 487 -14.61 27.16 -1.51
C SER A 487 -15.72 26.68 -0.56
N LEU A 488 -16.17 27.56 0.33
CA LEU A 488 -17.30 27.30 1.20
C LEU A 488 -18.44 28.27 0.84
N ARG A 489 -19.59 27.74 0.40
CA ARG A 489 -20.78 28.55 0.17
C ARG A 489 -21.23 29.23 1.46
N PRO A 490 -21.66 30.50 1.42
CA PRO A 490 -22.20 31.18 2.60
C PRO A 490 -23.46 30.47 3.11
N GLN A 491 -23.67 30.50 4.42
CA GLN A 491 -24.87 29.97 5.04
C GLN A 491 -26.06 30.83 4.60
N ARG A 492 -27.11 30.22 4.05
CA ARG A 492 -28.38 30.94 3.85
C ARG A 492 -28.99 31.12 5.24
N ASP A 493 -28.92 32.34 5.76
CA ASP A 493 -29.57 32.68 7.02
C ASP A 493 -31.08 32.43 6.87
N GLY A 494 -31.62 31.54 7.70
CA GLY A 494 -33.04 31.24 7.77
C GLY A 494 -33.78 32.46 8.30
N GLY A 495 -34.28 33.28 7.40
CA GLY A 495 -35.09 34.45 7.70
C GLY A 495 -35.69 35.05 6.45
N GLU A 496 -36.69 34.37 5.89
CA GLU A 496 -37.90 34.96 5.28
C GLU A 496 -38.72 33.84 4.61
N GLU A 497 -39.82 33.44 5.27
CA GLU A 497 -40.99 32.98 4.54
C GLU A 497 -41.47 34.15 3.67
N GLY A 498 -41.53 33.93 2.35
CA GLY A 498 -42.32 34.77 1.45
C GLY A 498 -41.56 35.42 0.30
N SER A 499 -41.31 34.67 -0.76
CA SER A 499 -41.76 35.00 -2.13
C SER A 499 -41.14 34.01 -3.11
N LEU A 500 -41.95 33.06 -3.58
CA LEU A 500 -41.72 32.33 -4.81
C LEU A 500 -41.82 33.32 -5.97
N GLU A 501 -40.73 33.53 -6.70
CA GLU A 501 -40.74 33.96 -8.11
C GLU A 501 -39.53 33.34 -8.85
N PRO A 502 -39.67 33.06 -10.16
CA PRO A 502 -39.43 31.72 -10.69
C PRO A 502 -38.06 31.52 -11.33
N ASP A 503 -37.70 30.24 -11.42
CA ASP A 503 -36.55 29.70 -12.15
C ASP A 503 -36.73 29.87 -13.67
N GLU A 504 -36.12 30.91 -14.24
CA GLU A 504 -35.90 31.02 -15.68
C GLU A 504 -34.64 30.22 -16.06
N SER A 505 -34.78 28.93 -16.41
CA SER A 505 -34.03 28.30 -17.51
C SER A 505 -34.28 26.79 -17.62
N ALA A 506 -35.42 26.42 -18.20
CA ALA A 506 -35.55 25.15 -18.93
C ALA A 506 -36.10 25.42 -20.34
N PRO A 507 -35.73 24.61 -21.35
CA PRO A 507 -35.66 25.05 -22.73
C PRO A 507 -37.01 25.01 -23.45
N ASP A 508 -37.20 26.04 -24.27
CA ASP A 508 -38.22 26.20 -25.31
C ASP A 508 -38.22 24.99 -26.28
N ASP A 509 -39.22 24.13 -26.14
CA ASP A 509 -39.61 23.18 -27.18
C ASP A 509 -41.11 23.34 -27.46
N SER A 510 -41.44 24.18 -28.43
CA SER A 510 -42.64 23.95 -29.24
C SER A 510 -42.57 24.58 -30.63
N ARG A 511 -42.40 23.71 -31.64
CA ARG A 511 -43.03 23.89 -32.95
C ARG A 511 -44.16 22.87 -33.08
N ARG A 512 -45.42 23.32 -32.98
CA ARG A 512 -46.49 23.09 -33.97
C ARG A 512 -47.88 23.41 -33.38
N SER A 513 -48.48 24.43 -34.00
CA SER A 513 -49.89 24.57 -34.39
C SER A 513 -50.95 23.65 -33.76
N GLY A 514 -51.97 24.26 -33.17
CA GLY A 514 -53.27 23.64 -32.92
C GLY A 514 -54.24 24.62 -32.26
N THR A 515 -55.18 25.10 -33.06
CA THR A 515 -56.33 25.98 -32.78
C THR A 515 -57.19 25.60 -31.58
N GLU A 516 -57.62 26.64 -30.85
CA GLU A 516 -58.97 26.94 -30.32
C GLU A 516 -59.96 25.78 -30.12
N ASP A 517 -60.45 25.59 -28.89
CA ASP A 517 -61.87 25.83 -28.57
C ASP A 517 -62.18 25.69 -27.06
N GLU A 518 -63.29 26.33 -26.69
CA GLU A 518 -63.81 26.78 -25.40
C GLU A 518 -64.36 25.69 -24.40
N PRO A 519 -64.75 26.09 -23.17
CA PRO A 519 -64.94 25.23 -21.99
C PRO A 519 -66.41 24.92 -21.67
N GLU A 520 -66.69 23.92 -20.82
CA GLU A 520 -67.98 23.70 -20.11
C GLU A 520 -67.71 22.64 -19.00
N GLU A 521 -67.83 22.94 -17.70
CA GLU A 521 -69.01 22.99 -16.81
C GLU A 521 -69.00 21.79 -15.81
N ASP A 522 -69.00 22.13 -14.51
CA ASP A 522 -69.91 21.67 -13.44
C ASP A 522 -70.51 20.24 -13.53
N GLU A 523 -70.67 19.40 -12.51
CA GLU A 523 -70.63 19.46 -11.03
C GLU A 523 -70.71 17.97 -10.53
N PRO A 524 -70.71 17.70 -9.20
CA PRO A 524 -70.40 16.40 -8.60
C PRO A 524 -71.65 15.57 -8.18
N GLU A 525 -71.46 14.29 -7.79
CA GLU A 525 -72.26 13.51 -6.80
C GLU A 525 -71.77 12.04 -6.82
N GLU A 526 -71.20 11.50 -5.73
CA GLU A 526 -71.83 10.85 -4.56
C GLU A 526 -72.15 9.34 -4.71
N ASN A 527 -71.97 8.65 -3.58
CA ASN A 527 -72.52 7.35 -3.16
C ASN A 527 -71.90 6.06 -3.69
N GLU A 528 -71.75 4.98 -2.91
CA GLU A 528 -71.81 4.65 -1.47
C GLU A 528 -71.63 3.10 -1.40
N ARG A 529 -71.34 2.55 -0.21
CA ARG A 529 -71.50 1.13 0.24
C ARG A 529 -70.45 0.11 -0.23
N GLY A 530 -69.97 -0.82 0.58
CA GLY A 530 -70.25 -1.23 1.96
C GLY A 530 -69.10 -2.14 2.45
N GLU A 531 -68.67 -2.02 3.71
CA GLU A 531 -69.07 -2.84 4.86
C GLU A 531 -68.51 -4.29 4.88
N VAL A 532 -67.38 -4.55 5.56
CA VAL A 532 -67.12 -5.01 6.96
C VAL A 532 -66.94 -6.54 7.09
N LEU A 533 -65.77 -7.02 7.56
CA LEU A 533 -65.56 -7.68 8.88
C LEU A 533 -64.27 -8.54 9.00
N ARG A 534 -63.43 -8.11 9.98
CA ARG A 534 -62.62 -8.83 11.01
C ARG A 534 -61.59 -9.86 10.53
N GLY A 535 -60.34 -9.90 10.98
CA GLY A 535 -59.56 -9.45 12.16
C GLY A 535 -58.36 -10.44 12.22
N SER A 536 -57.15 -10.24 12.75
CA SER A 536 -56.61 -9.46 13.85
C SER A 536 -55.07 -9.55 13.86
N ALA A 537 -54.39 -8.50 14.35
CA ALA A 537 -53.14 -8.49 15.13
C ALA A 537 -51.82 -8.98 14.47
N ARG A 538 -50.85 -8.07 14.26
CA ARG A 538 -49.73 -7.70 15.17
C ARG A 538 -48.77 -6.74 14.47
N GLU A 539 -48.00 -6.02 15.28
CA GLU A 539 -47.04 -4.95 14.98
C GLU A 539 -45.97 -5.34 13.94
N ASP A 540 -45.46 -4.37 13.18
CA ASP A 540 -44.02 -4.11 13.09
C ASP A 540 -43.69 -2.85 12.23
N GLU A 541 -42.72 -2.10 12.75
CA GLU A 541 -42.11 -0.90 12.21
C GLU A 541 -41.34 -1.20 10.91
N ARG A 542 -41.47 -0.36 9.88
CA ARG A 542 -40.58 -0.34 8.71
C ARG A 542 -39.91 1.02 8.59
N ALA A 543 -38.62 1.04 8.88
CA ALA A 543 -37.67 1.98 8.33
C ALA A 543 -37.41 1.63 6.85
N ALA A 544 -37.27 2.66 6.02
CA ALA A 544 -37.03 2.55 4.59
C ALA A 544 -35.55 2.24 4.31
N GLU A 545 -35.30 1.14 3.61
CA GLU A 545 -34.00 0.79 3.02
C GLU A 545 -33.83 1.47 1.65
N THR A 546 -32.65 2.05 1.43
CA THR A 546 -32.19 2.68 0.20
C THR A 546 -31.73 1.66 -0.84
N PRO A 547 -31.86 1.96 -2.15
CA PRO A 547 -31.63 0.99 -3.22
C PRO A 547 -30.17 0.98 -3.68
N ASP A 548 -29.31 0.19 -3.04
CA ASP A 548 -27.94 -0.12 -3.54
C ASP A 548 -27.56 -1.61 -3.38
N LEU A 549 -28.53 -2.49 -3.16
CA LEU A 549 -28.33 -3.94 -3.04
C LEU A 549 -29.03 -4.71 -4.17
N ARG A 550 -28.76 -4.36 -5.43
CA ARG A 550 -29.26 -5.12 -6.59
C ARG A 550 -28.20 -5.58 -7.59
N GLU A 551 -26.92 -5.52 -7.25
CA GLU A 551 -25.86 -6.15 -8.06
C GLU A 551 -25.15 -7.34 -7.40
N GLU A 552 -25.35 -7.63 -6.11
CA GLU A 552 -24.70 -8.78 -5.45
C GLU A 552 -25.55 -10.06 -5.33
N GLU A 553 -26.87 -10.03 -5.58
CA GLU A 553 -27.72 -11.23 -5.51
C GLU A 553 -27.91 -11.96 -6.86
N ALA A 554 -27.20 -11.55 -7.92
CA ALA A 554 -27.24 -12.24 -9.21
C ALA A 554 -26.21 -13.40 -9.35
N ASN A 555 -25.23 -13.51 -8.44
CA ASN A 555 -24.18 -14.55 -8.51
C ASN A 555 -24.32 -15.71 -7.51
N ALA A 556 -25.42 -15.78 -6.75
CA ALA A 556 -25.62 -16.82 -5.72
C ALA A 556 -26.68 -17.88 -6.08
N ARG A 557 -26.97 -18.12 -7.37
CA ARG A 557 -27.86 -19.21 -7.83
C ARG A 557 -27.37 -19.91 -9.10
N THR A 558 -26.21 -20.54 -9.02
CA THR A 558 -25.89 -21.75 -9.82
C THR A 558 -24.71 -22.45 -9.17
N ARG A 559 -24.99 -23.30 -8.19
CA ARG A 559 -24.04 -24.33 -7.76
C ARG A 559 -24.81 -25.61 -7.46
N GLU A 560 -25.22 -26.30 -8.52
CA GLU A 560 -25.63 -27.70 -8.49
C GLU A 560 -25.32 -28.31 -9.86
N GLY A 561 -24.35 -29.22 -9.92
CA GLY A 561 -24.02 -30.00 -11.12
C GLY A 561 -22.53 -30.30 -11.25
N ASP A 562 -22.13 -31.52 -10.87
CA ASP A 562 -20.77 -32.05 -10.97
C ASP A 562 -20.24 -32.09 -12.42
N ALA A 563 -19.04 -31.55 -12.64
CA ALA A 563 -18.07 -32.00 -13.65
C ALA A 563 -16.69 -31.42 -13.31
N GLU A 564 -15.68 -32.28 -13.24
CA GLU A 564 -14.27 -31.90 -13.07
C GLU A 564 -13.84 -30.93 -14.18
N GLY A 565 -13.48 -29.70 -13.80
CA GLY A 565 -12.98 -28.66 -14.69
C GLY A 565 -11.82 -27.92 -14.03
N LEU A 566 -10.73 -27.74 -14.78
CA LEU A 566 -9.50 -27.05 -14.39
C LEU A 566 -9.80 -25.59 -13.92
N PRO A 567 -9.03 -25.04 -12.96
CA PRO A 567 -9.27 -23.68 -12.45
C PRO A 567 -9.01 -22.64 -13.53
N THR A 568 -9.89 -21.64 -13.64
CA THR A 568 -9.70 -20.42 -14.43
C THR A 568 -8.83 -19.40 -13.68
N ASP A 569 -8.07 -18.59 -14.42
CA ASP A 569 -7.10 -17.55 -13.98
C ASP A 569 -7.67 -16.49 -12.99
N GLU A 570 -7.89 -16.88 -11.74
CA GLU A 570 -8.03 -15.98 -10.60
C GLU A 570 -6.67 -15.82 -9.90
N GLU A 571 -6.27 -14.57 -9.65
CA GLU A 571 -5.05 -14.04 -8.99
C GLU A 571 -4.22 -15.04 -8.14
N VAL A 572 -3.39 -15.86 -8.81
CA VAL A 572 -2.38 -16.69 -8.14
C VAL A 572 -1.15 -15.83 -7.82
N ASP A 573 -0.88 -15.63 -6.53
CA ASP A 573 0.36 -15.01 -6.05
C ASP A 573 1.51 -16.02 -6.13
N HIS A 574 2.14 -16.11 -7.31
CA HIS A 574 3.25 -17.03 -7.58
C HIS A 574 4.46 -16.76 -6.68
N LEU A 575 4.71 -15.49 -6.30
CA LEU A 575 5.80 -15.12 -5.41
C LEU A 575 5.57 -15.64 -3.99
N ALA A 576 4.34 -15.54 -3.48
CA ALA A 576 4.00 -16.14 -2.19
C ALA A 576 4.18 -17.67 -2.22
N GLY A 577 3.72 -18.34 -3.27
CA GLY A 577 3.91 -19.78 -3.46
C GLY A 577 5.39 -20.18 -3.52
N LEU A 578 6.20 -19.44 -4.27
CA LEU A 578 7.65 -19.64 -4.35
C LEU A 578 8.35 -19.42 -3.01
N THR A 579 7.94 -18.40 -2.26
CA THR A 579 8.51 -18.11 -0.95
C THR A 579 8.20 -19.23 0.06
N GLU A 580 7.02 -19.85 -0.02
CA GLU A 580 6.66 -20.99 0.84
C GLU A 580 7.54 -22.23 0.60
N VAL A 581 7.94 -22.47 -0.65
CA VAL A 581 8.87 -23.56 -0.99
C VAL A 581 10.35 -23.13 -0.91
N GLY A 582 10.62 -21.91 -0.43
CA GLY A 582 11.95 -21.39 -0.09
C GLY A 582 12.71 -20.71 -1.23
N TRP A 583 12.05 -20.40 -2.36
CA TRP A 583 12.63 -19.66 -3.48
C TRP A 583 12.52 -18.14 -3.26
N PHE A 584 13.61 -17.42 -3.53
CA PHE A 584 13.66 -15.95 -3.44
C PHE A 584 14.59 -15.35 -4.50
N ARG A 585 14.33 -14.08 -4.87
CA ARG A 585 15.21 -13.28 -5.74
C ARG A 585 16.50 -12.95 -4.99
N ALA A 586 17.62 -13.53 -5.42
CA ALA A 586 18.92 -13.34 -4.76
C ALA A 586 19.75 -12.21 -5.37
N VAL A 587 19.64 -11.97 -6.68
CA VAL A 587 20.29 -10.85 -7.39
C VAL A 587 19.37 -10.37 -8.50
N THR A 588 18.96 -9.11 -8.46
CA THR A 588 18.09 -8.47 -9.47
C THR A 588 18.81 -7.39 -10.28
N SER A 589 19.99 -6.94 -9.83
CA SER A 589 20.80 -5.91 -10.49
C SER A 589 22.28 -6.29 -10.52
N TRP A 590 22.91 -6.22 -11.70
CA TRP A 590 24.33 -6.54 -11.86
C TRP A 590 25.15 -5.27 -12.12
N HIS A 591 26.14 -5.01 -11.27
CA HIS A 591 27.05 -3.87 -11.43
C HIS A 591 28.42 -4.34 -11.93
N THR A 592 29.03 -3.57 -12.82
CA THR A 592 30.42 -3.79 -13.27
C THR A 592 31.39 -3.38 -12.16
N THR A 593 32.10 -4.34 -11.58
CA THR A 593 33.32 -4.05 -10.79
C THR A 593 34.44 -3.65 -11.75
N GLU A 594 34.99 -2.45 -11.55
CA GLU A 594 36.14 -1.82 -12.25
C GLU A 594 36.77 -2.58 -13.43
N GLY A 595 36.61 -2.05 -14.64
CA GLY A 595 37.50 -2.33 -15.78
C GLY A 595 36.78 -2.47 -17.11
N GLY A 596 37.07 -1.58 -18.06
CA GLY A 596 36.59 -1.59 -19.45
C GLY A 596 36.99 -2.82 -20.29
N GLN A 597 37.45 -3.90 -19.67
CA GLN A 597 37.79 -5.17 -20.31
C GLN A 597 36.54 -6.04 -20.56
N ALA A 598 35.52 -5.99 -19.70
CA ALA A 598 34.31 -6.83 -19.81
C ALA A 598 33.40 -6.43 -21.01
N ALA A 599 33.42 -5.15 -21.41
CA ALA A 599 32.64 -4.62 -22.52
C ALA A 599 33.19 -5.03 -23.91
N ALA A 600 34.45 -5.47 -24.00
CA ALA A 600 35.05 -5.96 -25.24
C ALA A 600 34.79 -7.47 -25.47
N ASP A 601 34.57 -8.23 -24.40
CA ASP A 601 34.40 -9.69 -24.46
C ASP A 601 32.96 -10.13 -24.80
N SER A 602 31.92 -9.32 -24.53
CA SER A 602 30.50 -9.72 -24.71
C SER A 602 30.05 -9.90 -26.18
N GLY A 603 30.72 -9.25 -27.14
CA GLY A 603 30.40 -9.36 -28.56
C GLY A 603 30.77 -10.72 -29.15
N GLU A 604 31.94 -11.25 -28.77
CA GLU A 604 32.54 -12.48 -29.31
C GLU A 604 32.47 -13.68 -28.33
N ASP A 605 31.97 -13.50 -27.10
CA ASP A 605 31.81 -14.59 -26.14
C ASP A 605 30.74 -15.62 -26.64
N PRO A 606 31.07 -16.91 -26.71
CA PRO A 606 30.13 -17.95 -27.13
C PRO A 606 28.84 -17.99 -26.30
N VAL A 607 28.92 -17.77 -24.98
CA VAL A 607 27.75 -17.80 -24.08
C VAL A 607 26.87 -16.56 -24.31
N ALA A 608 27.47 -15.40 -24.56
CA ALA A 608 26.72 -14.20 -24.94
C ALA A 608 26.03 -14.36 -26.31
N HIS A 609 26.68 -15.05 -27.26
CA HIS A 609 26.06 -15.39 -28.54
C HIS A 609 24.86 -16.32 -28.35
N TRP A 610 25.01 -17.37 -27.53
CA TRP A 610 23.91 -18.28 -27.21
C TRP A 610 22.73 -17.55 -26.56
N LEU A 611 22.98 -16.63 -25.61
CA LEU A 611 21.93 -15.83 -24.99
C LEU A 611 21.18 -14.97 -26.02
N ARG A 612 21.88 -14.36 -26.98
CA ARG A 612 21.22 -13.57 -28.04
C ARG A 612 20.36 -14.40 -28.99
N ASP A 613 20.68 -15.68 -29.13
CA ASP A 613 20.04 -16.59 -30.09
C ASP A 613 18.87 -17.36 -29.48
N ASN A 614 18.96 -17.66 -28.17
CA ASN A 614 17.99 -18.51 -27.48
C ASN A 614 17.04 -17.72 -26.57
N ILE A 615 17.38 -16.48 -26.20
CA ILE A 615 16.48 -15.60 -25.46
C ILE A 615 15.77 -14.68 -26.44
N GLY A 616 14.51 -14.99 -26.74
CA GLY A 616 13.66 -14.15 -27.59
C GLY A 616 13.33 -12.81 -26.93
N ILE A 617 13.20 -11.76 -27.73
CA ILE A 617 12.68 -10.48 -27.27
C ILE A 617 11.25 -10.68 -26.79
N TYR A 618 10.94 -10.23 -25.58
CA TYR A 618 9.61 -10.30 -25.00
C TYR A 618 8.60 -9.48 -25.85
N THR A 619 7.44 -10.04 -26.19
CA THR A 619 6.49 -9.45 -27.17
C THR A 619 5.02 -9.36 -26.72
N ARG A 620 4.67 -9.76 -25.49
CA ARG A 620 3.26 -9.89 -25.02
C ARG A 620 2.39 -8.65 -25.27
N ASP A 621 2.94 -7.45 -25.06
CA ASP A 621 2.18 -6.19 -25.20
C ASP A 621 2.04 -5.67 -26.64
N GLN A 622 2.87 -6.14 -27.57
CA GLN A 622 2.82 -5.65 -28.96
C GLN A 622 1.89 -6.47 -29.86
N TYR A 623 1.70 -7.75 -29.55
CA TYR A 623 0.94 -8.66 -30.39
C TYR A 623 0.14 -9.67 -29.55
N PRO A 624 -1.02 -9.27 -29.01
CA PRO A 624 -1.85 -10.13 -28.15
C PRO A 624 -2.35 -11.42 -28.83
N TYR A 625 -2.27 -11.51 -30.15
CA TYR A 625 -2.67 -12.67 -30.95
C TYR A 625 -1.54 -13.66 -31.23
N LEU A 626 -0.29 -13.33 -30.87
CA LEU A 626 0.86 -14.21 -31.02
C LEU A 626 1.03 -15.18 -29.83
N THR A 627 0.34 -14.93 -28.72
CA THR A 627 0.41 -15.77 -27.49
C THR A 627 -0.09 -17.19 -27.71
N ASP A 628 -0.94 -17.44 -28.71
CA ASP A 628 -1.46 -18.77 -29.01
C ASP A 628 -0.47 -19.64 -29.80
N PHE A 629 0.56 -19.04 -30.41
CA PHE A 629 1.52 -19.73 -31.29
C PHE A 629 2.97 -19.69 -30.77
N TYR A 630 3.34 -18.66 -30.01
CA TYR A 630 4.66 -18.50 -29.40
C TYR A 630 4.51 -17.93 -27.99
N GLU A 631 4.55 -18.79 -26.97
CA GLU A 631 4.75 -18.37 -25.59
C GLU A 631 6.20 -17.85 -25.44
N VAL A 632 6.41 -16.56 -25.65
CA VAL A 632 7.70 -15.92 -25.36
C VAL A 632 7.75 -15.58 -23.87
N SER A 633 7.89 -16.63 -23.06
CA SER A 633 8.02 -16.54 -21.61
C SER A 633 9.47 -16.26 -21.20
N PRO A 634 9.71 -15.65 -20.02
CA PRO A 634 11.05 -15.53 -19.44
C PRO A 634 11.76 -16.88 -19.44
N TRP A 635 13.03 -16.89 -19.84
CA TRP A 635 13.83 -18.12 -19.79
C TRP A 635 14.24 -18.39 -18.35
N VAL A 636 14.01 -19.60 -17.84
CA VAL A 636 14.39 -20.00 -16.47
C VAL A 636 15.14 -21.33 -16.50
N GLY A 637 16.26 -21.41 -15.79
CA GLY A 637 16.99 -22.68 -15.63
C GLY A 637 18.27 -22.59 -14.82
N THR A 638 18.90 -23.73 -14.58
CA THR A 638 20.18 -23.83 -13.88
C THR A 638 21.36 -23.59 -14.82
N SER A 639 22.55 -23.36 -14.27
CA SER A 639 23.78 -23.32 -15.07
C SER A 639 24.06 -24.65 -15.80
N GLU A 640 23.55 -25.77 -15.27
CA GLU A 640 23.63 -27.09 -15.91
C GLU A 640 22.69 -27.19 -17.12
N ASP A 641 21.49 -26.61 -17.05
CA ASP A 641 20.57 -26.55 -18.19
C ASP A 641 21.15 -25.77 -19.37
N ILE A 642 21.82 -24.64 -19.11
CA ILE A 642 22.50 -23.84 -20.14
C ILE A 642 23.69 -24.61 -20.72
N LEU A 643 24.48 -25.25 -19.86
CA LEU A 643 25.61 -26.08 -20.27
C LEU A 643 25.16 -27.20 -21.23
N ASN A 644 24.06 -27.89 -20.88
CA ASN A 644 23.48 -28.98 -21.65
C ASN A 644 22.78 -28.49 -22.93
N SER A 645 22.21 -27.29 -22.92
CA SER A 645 21.60 -26.66 -24.10
C SER A 645 22.63 -26.34 -25.19
N GLY A 646 23.89 -26.08 -24.80
CA GLY A 646 25.00 -25.92 -25.75
C GLY A 646 25.45 -27.22 -26.42
N ALA A 647 25.01 -28.39 -25.93
CA ALA A 647 25.41 -29.70 -26.44
C ALA A 647 24.48 -30.27 -27.54
N GLY A 648 23.38 -29.57 -27.86
CA GLY A 648 22.43 -29.90 -28.93
C GLY A 648 21.53 -31.09 -28.59
N ASP A 649 20.22 -30.84 -28.48
CA ASP A 649 19.21 -31.89 -28.37
C ASP A 649 18.72 -32.31 -29.77
N GLY A 650 18.84 -33.61 -30.08
CA GLY A 650 18.23 -34.29 -31.24
C GLY A 650 18.33 -33.65 -32.64
N GLY A 651 19.37 -34.00 -33.42
CA GLY A 651 19.29 -33.96 -34.90
C GLY A 651 20.60 -33.78 -35.65
N GLU A 652 21.34 -32.71 -35.38
CA GLU A 652 22.69 -32.46 -35.93
C GLU A 652 23.60 -31.98 -34.79
N ARG A 653 24.58 -32.80 -34.41
CA ARG A 653 25.60 -32.42 -33.41
C ARG A 653 26.44 -31.28 -33.98
N VAL A 654 26.15 -30.05 -33.56
CA VAL A 654 27.10 -28.94 -33.64
C VAL A 654 28.04 -29.10 -32.44
N GLU A 655 29.33 -29.32 -32.67
CA GLU A 655 30.30 -29.33 -31.56
C GLU A 655 30.26 -27.97 -30.85
N PRO A 656 30.16 -27.92 -29.52
CA PRO A 656 30.15 -26.66 -28.79
C PRO A 656 31.42 -25.87 -29.11
N PRO A 657 31.36 -24.53 -29.17
CA PRO A 657 32.51 -23.70 -29.51
C PRO A 657 33.70 -24.00 -28.58
N ALA A 658 34.94 -23.89 -29.08
CA ALA A 658 36.16 -24.26 -28.34
C ALA A 658 36.37 -23.53 -26.99
N ALA A 659 35.58 -22.48 -26.70
CA ALA A 659 35.60 -21.71 -25.45
C ALA A 659 34.28 -21.82 -24.64
N TRP A 660 33.42 -22.80 -24.94
CA TRP A 660 32.23 -23.10 -24.15
C TRP A 660 32.63 -23.69 -22.78
N PRO A 661 32.00 -23.28 -21.67
CA PRO A 661 32.28 -23.86 -20.35
C PRO A 661 32.08 -25.38 -20.33
N SER A 662 32.83 -26.10 -19.48
CA SER A 662 32.75 -27.57 -19.39
C SER A 662 32.06 -28.05 -18.10
N THR A 663 31.90 -27.18 -17.10
CA THR A 663 31.16 -27.49 -15.87
C THR A 663 30.11 -26.42 -15.52
N PRO A 664 29.06 -26.75 -14.74
CA PRO A 664 28.06 -25.78 -14.29
C PRO A 664 28.66 -24.62 -13.48
N GLU A 665 29.73 -24.85 -12.73
CA GLU A 665 30.43 -23.79 -11.97
C GLU A 665 31.18 -22.82 -12.89
N GLU A 666 31.82 -23.35 -13.94
CA GLU A 666 32.46 -22.51 -14.97
C GLU A 666 31.41 -21.68 -15.73
N MET A 667 30.24 -22.27 -16.02
CA MET A 667 29.12 -21.57 -16.64
C MET A 667 28.57 -20.46 -15.73
N ASP A 668 28.33 -20.73 -14.44
CA ASP A 668 27.92 -19.73 -13.44
C ASP A 668 28.91 -18.57 -13.35
N ALA A 669 30.21 -18.85 -13.30
CA ALA A 669 31.25 -17.84 -13.29
C ALA A 669 31.30 -17.02 -14.59
N ARG A 670 31.07 -17.68 -15.74
CA ARG A 670 31.04 -17.03 -17.06
C ARG A 670 29.85 -16.08 -17.19
N LEU A 671 28.65 -16.51 -16.77
CA LEU A 671 27.43 -15.71 -16.77
C LEU A 671 27.59 -14.44 -15.94
N LYS A 672 28.07 -14.57 -14.69
CA LYS A 672 28.34 -13.42 -13.80
C LYS A 672 29.30 -12.39 -14.41
N ARG A 673 30.20 -12.82 -15.30
CA ARG A 673 31.17 -11.97 -15.98
C ARG A 673 30.56 -11.21 -17.17
N ILE A 674 29.70 -11.86 -17.95
CA ILE A 674 29.16 -11.29 -19.21
C ILE A 674 27.85 -10.52 -19.02
N ILE A 675 27.00 -10.92 -18.06
CA ILE A 675 25.68 -10.33 -17.84
C ILE A 675 25.75 -8.82 -17.62
N PRO A 676 26.60 -8.26 -16.72
CA PRO A 676 26.65 -6.81 -16.51
C PRO A 676 26.84 -6.00 -17.80
N ALA A 677 27.66 -6.51 -18.74
CA ALA A 677 27.89 -5.85 -20.03
C ALA A 677 26.67 -5.98 -20.96
N MET A 678 25.98 -7.12 -20.95
CA MET A 678 24.78 -7.36 -21.77
C MET A 678 23.54 -6.60 -21.26
N GLN A 679 23.49 -6.22 -19.98
CA GLN A 679 22.41 -5.35 -19.45
C GLN A 679 22.63 -3.88 -19.82
N GLN A 680 23.89 -3.42 -19.90
CA GLN A 680 24.22 -2.01 -20.15
C GLN A 680 24.30 -1.64 -21.64
N GLN A 681 24.50 -2.63 -22.53
CA GLN A 681 24.64 -2.41 -23.96
C GLN A 681 23.42 -2.92 -24.71
N ILE A 682 22.90 -2.10 -25.63
CA ILE A 682 21.91 -2.55 -26.61
C ILE A 682 22.60 -3.52 -27.59
N GLN A 683 22.04 -4.71 -27.74
CA GLN A 683 22.52 -5.76 -28.64
C GLN A 683 21.36 -6.31 -29.48
N ARG A 684 21.69 -7.04 -30.55
CA ARG A 684 20.69 -7.64 -31.45
C ARG A 684 20.29 -9.03 -30.97
N PHE A 685 19.12 -9.13 -30.34
CA PHE A 685 18.50 -10.39 -29.90
C PHE A 685 17.54 -10.93 -30.96
N PHE A 686 17.30 -12.24 -30.95
CA PHE A 686 16.26 -12.87 -31.74
C PHE A 686 14.88 -12.26 -31.45
N ASP A 687 14.18 -11.76 -32.47
CA ASP A 687 12.83 -11.21 -32.38
C ASP A 687 11.83 -12.20 -33.02
N PRO A 688 11.11 -12.99 -32.21
CA PRO A 688 10.15 -13.96 -32.72
C PRO A 688 8.98 -13.30 -33.49
N GLY A 689 8.61 -12.06 -33.13
CA GLY A 689 7.57 -11.32 -33.85
C GLY A 689 8.02 -10.89 -35.26
N LEU A 690 9.30 -10.57 -35.42
CA LEU A 690 9.87 -10.25 -36.74
C LEU A 690 9.98 -11.51 -37.62
N ASP A 691 10.32 -12.66 -37.04
CA ASP A 691 10.38 -13.94 -37.76
C ASP A 691 9.01 -14.31 -38.35
N LEU A 692 7.98 -14.23 -37.52
CA LEU A 692 6.60 -14.52 -37.91
C LEU A 692 6.06 -13.57 -38.97
N TRP A 693 6.35 -12.27 -38.84
CA TRP A 693 5.98 -11.31 -39.86
C TRP A 693 6.61 -11.64 -41.22
N HIS A 694 7.86 -12.12 -41.23
CA HIS A 694 8.53 -12.54 -42.46
C HIS A 694 7.93 -13.82 -43.06
N GLU A 695 7.56 -14.79 -42.21
CA GLU A 695 6.86 -16.01 -42.62
C GLU A 695 5.48 -15.70 -43.21
N GLU A 696 4.64 -14.92 -42.52
CA GLU A 696 3.31 -14.50 -42.99
C GLU A 696 3.37 -13.66 -44.26
N ALA A 697 4.35 -12.75 -44.37
CA ALA A 697 4.53 -11.92 -45.54
C ALA A 697 5.17 -12.67 -46.72
N GLY A 698 5.65 -13.90 -46.53
CA GLY A 698 6.35 -14.69 -47.54
C GLY A 698 7.65 -14.04 -48.03
N ILE A 699 8.31 -13.25 -47.18
CA ILE A 699 9.53 -12.50 -47.52
C ILE A 699 10.74 -13.28 -47.03
N PRO A 700 11.48 -13.99 -47.90
CA PRO A 700 12.66 -14.74 -47.48
C PRO A 700 13.75 -13.78 -46.98
N PHE A 701 14.39 -14.13 -45.87
CA PHE A 701 15.57 -13.42 -45.39
C PHE A 701 16.67 -13.45 -46.45
N GLY A 702 17.26 -12.29 -46.73
CA GLY A 702 18.38 -12.19 -47.68
C GLY A 702 19.55 -13.06 -47.21
N LYS A 703 20.19 -13.80 -48.12
CA LYS A 703 21.40 -14.58 -47.81
C LYS A 703 22.47 -13.65 -47.21
N GLY A 704 22.86 -13.92 -45.96
CA GLY A 704 23.82 -13.11 -45.20
C GLY A 704 23.22 -12.00 -44.32
N SER A 705 21.90 -11.93 -44.19
CA SER A 705 21.24 -11.12 -43.15
C SER A 705 21.31 -11.82 -41.79
N ASP A 706 21.36 -11.03 -40.71
CA ASP A 706 21.53 -11.45 -39.31
C ASP A 706 20.34 -12.28 -38.73
N GLY A 707 19.41 -12.71 -39.59
CA GLY A 707 18.11 -13.27 -39.20
C GLY A 707 17.15 -12.21 -38.63
N PRO A 708 16.00 -12.65 -38.08
CA PRO A 708 15.02 -11.78 -37.42
C PRO A 708 15.57 -11.30 -36.07
N ARG A 709 16.43 -10.28 -36.08
CA ARG A 709 16.99 -9.70 -34.85
C ARG A 709 16.69 -8.22 -34.71
N ASN A 710 16.30 -7.80 -33.50
CA ASN A 710 16.07 -6.42 -33.14
C ASN A 710 16.88 -5.99 -31.91
N ASP A 711 17.00 -4.67 -31.75
CA ASP A 711 17.73 -4.04 -30.66
C ASP A 711 17.02 -4.24 -29.32
N ALA A 712 17.70 -4.88 -28.38
CA ALA A 712 17.24 -5.15 -27.03
C ALA A 712 18.41 -5.16 -26.03
N HIS A 713 18.11 -5.10 -24.75
CA HIS A 713 19.07 -5.32 -23.66
C HIS A 713 18.63 -6.51 -22.82
N LEU A 714 19.58 -7.17 -22.16
CA LEU A 714 19.30 -8.33 -21.33
C LEU A 714 18.87 -7.89 -19.92
N HIS A 715 17.70 -8.32 -19.47
CA HIS A 715 17.38 -8.41 -18.04
C HIS A 715 17.76 -9.80 -17.53
N ALA A 716 18.38 -9.86 -16.36
CA ALA A 716 18.88 -11.11 -15.79
C ALA A 716 18.72 -11.13 -14.28
N GLU A 717 18.09 -12.17 -13.74
CA GLU A 717 17.94 -12.38 -12.31
C GLU A 717 18.56 -13.71 -11.88
N LEU A 718 19.04 -13.75 -10.64
CA LEU A 718 19.45 -14.98 -9.97
C LEU A 718 18.50 -15.25 -8.82
N TRP A 719 17.83 -16.39 -8.87
CA TRP A 719 16.96 -16.91 -7.83
C TRP A 719 17.69 -18.00 -7.05
N LYS A 720 17.42 -18.10 -5.74
CA LYS A 720 18.00 -19.12 -4.88
C LYS A 720 16.92 -19.79 -4.04
N ASN A 721 17.13 -21.05 -3.75
CA ASN A 721 16.33 -21.77 -2.76
C ASN A 721 17.09 -21.87 -1.43
N GLU A 722 16.52 -21.38 -0.32
CA GLU A 722 17.16 -21.43 1.00
C GLU A 722 17.31 -22.85 1.54
N ASN A 723 16.40 -23.75 1.17
CA ASN A 723 16.36 -25.12 1.70
C ASN A 723 17.29 -26.06 0.93
N THR A 724 17.37 -25.90 -0.39
CA THR A 724 18.15 -26.81 -1.27
C THR A 724 19.49 -26.22 -1.72
N ALA A 725 19.71 -24.91 -1.52
CA ALA A 725 20.84 -24.15 -2.08
C ALA A 725 20.93 -24.15 -3.61
N GLU A 726 19.84 -24.56 -4.30
CA GLU A 726 19.71 -24.49 -5.75
C GLU A 726 19.68 -23.05 -6.24
N LYS A 727 20.11 -22.85 -7.49
CA LYS A 727 20.20 -21.54 -8.15
C LYS A 727 19.53 -21.60 -9.51
N LEU A 728 18.64 -20.66 -9.78
CA LEU A 728 18.02 -20.48 -11.08
C LEU A 728 18.40 -19.14 -11.67
N TRP A 729 18.79 -19.16 -12.93
CA TRP A 729 18.98 -18.00 -13.76
C TRP A 729 17.69 -17.70 -14.49
N VAL A 730 17.30 -16.43 -14.49
CA VAL A 730 16.19 -15.91 -15.28
C VAL A 730 16.72 -14.93 -16.30
N PHE A 731 16.34 -15.07 -17.57
CA PHE A 731 16.74 -14.16 -18.65
C PHE A 731 15.54 -13.65 -19.44
N VAL A 732 15.51 -12.35 -19.70
CA VAL A 732 14.49 -11.70 -20.55
C VAL A 732 15.17 -10.68 -21.45
N ALA A 733 14.93 -10.73 -22.76
CA ALA A 733 15.40 -9.69 -23.67
C ALA A 733 14.33 -8.59 -23.83
N LEU A 734 14.68 -7.36 -23.48
CA LEU A 734 13.76 -6.22 -23.41
C LEU A 734 14.12 -5.14 -24.41
N LYS A 735 13.11 -4.60 -25.12
CA LYS A 735 13.29 -3.44 -25.99
C LYS A 735 13.69 -2.20 -25.16
N PRO A 736 14.39 -1.21 -25.74
CA PRO A 736 14.76 0.00 -25.01
C PRO A 736 13.52 0.70 -24.42
N GLY A 737 13.56 0.96 -23.10
CA GLY A 737 12.46 1.60 -22.36
C GLY A 737 11.38 0.65 -21.83
N TRP A 738 11.50 -0.66 -22.04
CA TRP A 738 10.60 -1.65 -21.45
C TRP A 738 11.06 -2.04 -20.04
N SER A 739 10.10 -2.25 -19.14
CA SER A 739 10.37 -2.74 -17.78
C SER A 739 10.32 -4.27 -17.74
N PRO A 740 11.05 -4.93 -16.83
CA PRO A 740 10.95 -6.37 -16.64
C PRO A 740 9.53 -6.83 -16.29
N PRO A 741 9.02 -7.93 -16.88
CA PRO A 741 7.70 -8.47 -16.59
C PRO A 741 7.75 -9.32 -15.31
N ASP A 742 7.63 -8.68 -14.14
CA ASP A 742 7.83 -9.33 -12.84
C ASP A 742 6.90 -10.52 -12.58
N ARG A 743 5.62 -10.41 -12.95
CA ARG A 743 4.63 -11.47 -12.77
C ARG A 743 4.98 -12.71 -13.60
N GLU A 744 5.36 -12.52 -14.86
CA GLU A 744 5.74 -13.62 -15.76
C GLU A 744 7.06 -14.27 -15.34
N ILE A 745 7.99 -13.48 -14.78
CA ILE A 745 9.21 -14.02 -14.19
C ILE A 745 8.86 -14.94 -13.01
N GLU A 746 7.98 -14.50 -12.13
CA GLU A 746 7.52 -15.28 -10.97
C GLU A 746 6.77 -16.54 -11.40
N GLU A 747 5.87 -16.44 -12.38
CA GLU A 747 5.14 -17.56 -12.95
C GLU A 747 6.11 -18.60 -13.57
N ALA A 748 7.09 -18.15 -14.35
CA ALA A 748 8.07 -19.04 -14.98
C ALA A 748 8.99 -19.73 -13.95
N VAL A 749 9.39 -19.03 -12.88
CA VAL A 749 10.17 -19.62 -11.79
C VAL A 749 9.32 -20.61 -10.99
N CYS A 750 8.05 -20.31 -10.75
CA CYS A 750 7.09 -21.21 -10.12
C CYS A 750 6.90 -22.48 -10.95
N HIS A 751 6.74 -22.34 -12.26
CA HIS A 751 6.64 -23.47 -13.18
C HIS A 751 7.90 -24.35 -13.14
N TYR A 752 9.10 -23.74 -13.19
CA TYR A 752 10.35 -24.50 -13.08
C TYR A 752 10.44 -25.24 -11.74
N ALA A 753 10.14 -24.57 -10.63
CA ALA A 753 10.19 -25.16 -9.30
C ALA A 753 9.26 -26.37 -9.14
N LEU A 754 8.11 -26.38 -9.84
CA LEU A 754 7.13 -27.46 -9.79
C LEU A 754 7.45 -28.62 -10.75
N THR A 755 7.98 -28.32 -11.94
CA THR A 755 8.13 -29.30 -13.03
C THR A 755 9.56 -29.77 -13.24
N GLY A 756 10.55 -29.01 -12.76
CA GLY A 756 11.97 -29.18 -13.09
C GLY A 756 12.27 -28.90 -14.57
N GLN A 757 11.33 -28.30 -15.31
CA GLN A 757 11.51 -27.96 -16.72
C GLN A 757 11.66 -26.45 -16.90
N GLY A 758 12.73 -26.08 -17.62
CA GLY A 758 12.96 -24.74 -18.14
C GLY A 758 11.82 -24.26 -19.01
N GLY A 759 11.11 -23.22 -18.58
CA GLY A 759 10.34 -22.40 -19.50
C GLY A 759 11.33 -21.62 -20.35
N GLY A 760 11.34 -21.84 -21.67
CA GLY A 760 12.18 -21.07 -22.58
C GLY A 760 12.87 -21.89 -23.64
N SER A 761 12.11 -22.32 -24.64
CA SER A 761 12.55 -22.21 -26.02
C SER A 761 11.30 -22.13 -26.88
N ALA A 762 11.31 -21.23 -27.87
CA ALA A 762 10.54 -21.44 -29.08
C ALA A 762 11.00 -22.79 -29.64
N SER A 763 10.36 -23.87 -29.18
CA SER A 763 10.60 -25.19 -29.72
C SER A 763 10.28 -25.05 -31.19
N ARG A 764 11.30 -25.26 -32.03
CA ARG A 764 11.08 -25.65 -33.42
C ARG A 764 10.27 -26.94 -33.36
N LEU A 765 8.95 -26.82 -33.26
CA LEU A 765 8.00 -27.85 -33.64
C LEU A 765 8.07 -27.94 -35.16
N ARG A 766 9.18 -28.51 -35.65
CA ARG A 766 9.18 -29.28 -36.87
C ARG A 766 8.52 -30.61 -36.50
N THR A 767 7.19 -30.62 -36.44
CA THR A 767 6.45 -31.88 -36.56
C THR A 767 6.59 -32.32 -38.01
N ASP A 768 7.68 -33.04 -38.28
CA ASP A 768 7.68 -34.12 -39.25
C ASP A 768 6.72 -35.20 -38.72
N ASP A 769 5.42 -34.94 -38.85
CA ASP A 769 4.36 -35.93 -38.74
C ASP A 769 3.34 -35.64 -39.85
N SER A 770 3.83 -35.72 -41.08
CA SER A 770 2.99 -35.94 -42.27
C SER A 770 2.48 -37.39 -42.21
N GLY A 771 1.54 -37.64 -41.30
CA GLY A 771 0.67 -38.81 -41.27
C GLY A 771 -0.64 -38.49 -41.99
N TRP A 772 -0.56 -38.14 -43.27
CA TRP A 772 -1.67 -38.22 -44.21
C TRP A 772 -1.17 -39.01 -45.40
N ASP A 773 -1.39 -40.33 -45.33
CA ASP A 773 -1.37 -41.19 -46.51
C ASP A 773 -2.43 -40.68 -47.50
N ASP A 774 -2.03 -40.77 -48.77
CA ASP A 774 -2.80 -40.55 -49.99
C ASP A 774 -4.28 -40.93 -49.88
N GLU A 775 -5.19 -40.01 -50.25
CA GLU A 775 -6.38 -40.36 -51.05
C GLU A 775 -6.91 -39.15 -51.86
N ASP A 776 -6.61 -39.24 -53.16
CA ASP A 776 -7.35 -38.84 -54.37
C ASP A 776 -7.93 -37.40 -54.55
N PRO A 777 -7.41 -36.60 -55.51
CA PRO A 777 -8.01 -35.35 -55.96
C PRO A 777 -9.04 -35.63 -57.06
N ASN A 778 -10.18 -36.24 -56.72
CA ASN A 778 -11.36 -36.31 -57.57
C ASN A 778 -12.59 -36.62 -56.71
N ASP A 779 -13.23 -35.59 -56.16
CA ASP A 779 -14.67 -35.50 -56.38
C ASP A 779 -15.18 -34.07 -56.20
N LEU A 780 -15.84 -33.65 -57.26
CA LEU A 780 -16.55 -32.40 -57.41
C LEU A 780 -17.87 -32.47 -56.62
N ASP A 781 -18.42 -31.28 -56.41
CA ASP A 781 -19.82 -30.97 -56.67
C ASP A 781 -20.89 -31.02 -55.54
N ILE A 782 -21.29 -29.78 -55.19
CA ILE A 782 -22.67 -29.23 -55.07
C ILE A 782 -23.40 -29.28 -53.70
N PHE A 783 -24.03 -28.11 -53.45
CA PHE A 783 -25.20 -27.77 -52.61
C PHE A 783 -24.90 -27.27 -51.21
N ASP A 784 -25.49 -26.19 -50.70
CA ASP A 784 -26.26 -25.05 -51.23
C ASP A 784 -26.41 -24.06 -50.06
N MET A 785 -26.79 -22.84 -50.39
CA MET A 785 -27.16 -21.75 -49.49
C MET A 785 -28.27 -22.13 -48.49
N ASN A 786 -28.17 -21.65 -47.24
CA ASN A 786 -29.09 -20.63 -46.69
C ASN A 786 -28.89 -20.38 -45.18
N ASP A 787 -29.07 -19.10 -44.85
CA ASP A 787 -29.23 -18.40 -43.56
C ASP A 787 -28.00 -18.13 -42.68
#